data_AF-A0A268U477-F1
#
_entry.id   AF-A0A268U477-F1
#
_cell.length_a   1.000
_cell.length_b   1.000
_cell.length_c   1.000
_cell.angle_alpha   90.00
_cell.angle_beta   90.00
_cell.angle_gamma   90.00
#
_symmetry.space_group_name_H-M   'P 1'
#
loop_
_entity.id
_entity.type
_entity.pdbx_description
1 polymer ?
#
loop_
_entity_poly.entity_id
_entity_poly.type
_entity_poly.pdbx_seq_one_letter_code
_entity_poly.pdbx_strand_id
1 'polypeptide(L)'
;MRSKTHKTKQPIYIYISKLKKAYKLAFSIWIVLAILLFIFTIVLSALSYNKTYKANLNVISVNQVGLSYEYHAKLHFKSNLFRVQENISTMTILDINYKENIAKSSITNLSTHLQYINFKSPQKLEGNIASINYKVSFLPLYKKLALAFIGGLMLIFIVSEVRTCFKVRVCEFIASPNFLKIFIISVVIYLVALSALLRGDVYYIDDFGRAVGQGDDWIGFSRYIAKYLYNIINSFQSFPYTDISPLPQLLAVIILSLSGMLVSYIVRKKLDILGIIATLPLGLSPYFLENLSYKFDSPLMSFSLFILLVPFLFKDNLKHFIYISFIALLLSLSTYQASNGIYIIFTLLLVLTNYLYKEKSIKENLKFLGSAVLSFIVAMLVYKYFIATQVNGYVSSYAMSFTKILEGGNLKIYLSYIFSDLKDLPFFIFSLVIALLFILACTFNSKQTKLLSFISSIVFLALGLCLFSGAYLVLSKPLLYPRAFIGFGAFIALVYINLFYMKNSKILKVLNVVFVALGSYSLVVFASSYGNAISAQQSYMMQRAGFLAKDLSTLVSREAQTKTGIVFEGSIGYSPVTDNFIKRYGSMAQRLIPITLLGNPLWPWNRQPLIYQGTNYKSYNEAVCAPQNTTAKKKLVLDNAYQSIYKSNSCYFVDLKPSTWKAR
;
A
#
# COMPACT_ATOMS: atom_id res chain seq x y z
N MET A 1 -53.86 -32.61 3.13
CA MET A 1 -54.32 -32.08 4.44
C MET A 1 -53.72 -30.71 4.70
N ARG A 2 -54.57 -29.78 5.13
CA ARG A 2 -54.35 -28.35 5.29
C ARG A 2 -53.33 -27.99 6.39
N SER A 3 -52.55 -26.95 6.11
CA SER A 3 -52.22 -25.81 6.98
C SER A 3 -51.72 -26.07 8.42
N LYS A 4 -50.48 -25.61 8.69
CA LYS A 4 -50.20 -24.59 9.73
C LYS A 4 -48.70 -24.23 9.70
N THR A 5 -48.39 -22.99 9.29
CA THR A 5 -47.47 -22.04 9.98
C THR A 5 -47.18 -20.84 9.06
N HIS A 6 -48.20 -20.01 8.83
CA HIS A 6 -48.06 -18.64 8.33
C HIS A 6 -48.60 -17.66 9.37
N LYS A 7 -47.94 -17.57 10.53
CA LYS A 7 -48.14 -16.46 11.48
C LYS A 7 -46.82 -16.20 12.19
N THR A 8 -46.12 -15.13 11.77
CA THR A 8 -45.06 -14.38 12.50
C THR A 8 -44.22 -13.44 11.60
N LYS A 9 -44.57 -13.19 10.32
CA LYS A 9 -43.83 -12.23 9.46
C LYS A 9 -44.42 -10.81 9.40
N GLN A 10 -45.57 -10.53 10.02
CA GLN A 10 -46.27 -9.24 9.88
C GLN A 10 -45.67 -8.04 10.67
N PRO A 11 -45.21 -8.16 11.93
CA PRO A 11 -44.73 -6.98 12.67
C PRO A 11 -43.40 -6.43 12.15
N ILE A 12 -42.50 -7.31 11.67
CA ILE A 12 -41.20 -6.95 11.07
C ILE A 12 -41.40 -6.21 9.74
N TYR A 13 -42.37 -6.62 8.92
CA TYR A 13 -42.60 -6.03 7.60
C TYR A 13 -43.15 -4.60 7.67
N ILE A 14 -43.99 -4.31 8.68
CA ILE A 14 -44.57 -2.99 8.92
C ILE A 14 -43.53 -2.02 9.51
N TYR A 15 -42.64 -2.50 10.38
CA TYR A 15 -41.52 -1.70 10.90
C TYR A 15 -40.52 -1.35 9.78
N ILE A 16 -40.19 -2.32 8.90
CA ILE A 16 -39.34 -2.11 7.71
C ILE A 16 -39.98 -1.12 6.71
N SER A 17 -41.31 -1.09 6.57
CA SER A 17 -41.98 -0.20 5.61
C SER A 17 -42.00 1.27 6.07
N LYS A 18 -42.16 1.53 7.38
CA LYS A 18 -42.05 2.90 7.94
C LYS A 18 -40.61 3.41 7.92
N LEU A 19 -39.62 2.56 8.22
CA LEU A 19 -38.20 2.90 8.07
C LEU A 19 -37.84 3.23 6.62
N LYS A 20 -38.41 2.54 5.62
CA LYS A 20 -38.17 2.80 4.19
C LYS A 20 -38.50 4.22 3.75
N LYS A 21 -39.56 4.85 4.28
CA LYS A 21 -39.97 6.21 3.88
C LYS A 21 -39.04 7.28 4.48
N ALA A 22 -38.78 7.20 5.78
CA ALA A 22 -37.85 8.10 6.46
C ALA A 22 -36.41 7.93 5.94
N TYR A 23 -35.98 6.70 5.66
CA TYR A 23 -34.68 6.40 5.06
C TYR A 23 -34.57 6.94 3.64
N LYS A 24 -35.57 6.73 2.77
CA LYS A 24 -35.54 7.29 1.41
C LYS A 24 -35.43 8.82 1.44
N LEU A 25 -36.15 9.46 2.35
CA LEU A 25 -36.06 10.91 2.53
C LEU A 25 -34.68 11.33 3.03
N ALA A 26 -34.16 10.69 4.08
CA ALA A 26 -32.83 10.97 4.62
C ALA A 26 -31.71 10.70 3.59
N PHE A 27 -31.82 9.64 2.79
CA PHE A 27 -30.89 9.29 1.72
C PHE A 27 -30.95 10.30 0.56
N SER A 28 -32.15 10.72 0.14
CA SER A 28 -32.32 11.78 -0.85
C SER A 28 -31.76 13.11 -0.36
N ILE A 29 -32.03 13.49 0.90
CA ILE A 29 -31.46 14.68 1.54
C ILE A 29 -29.93 14.56 1.58
N TRP A 30 -29.40 13.40 1.96
CA TRP A 30 -27.96 13.18 2.01
C TRP A 30 -27.29 13.24 0.64
N ILE A 31 -27.90 12.68 -0.42
CA ILE A 31 -27.42 12.82 -1.80
C ILE A 31 -27.42 14.29 -2.23
N VAL A 32 -28.49 15.03 -1.92
CA VAL A 32 -28.57 16.47 -2.24
C VAL A 32 -27.48 17.24 -1.49
N LEU A 33 -27.30 16.98 -0.19
CA LEU A 33 -26.22 17.57 0.59
C LEU A 33 -24.84 17.20 0.05
N ALA A 34 -24.65 15.96 -0.42
CA ALA A 34 -23.41 15.50 -1.03
C ALA A 34 -23.12 16.20 -2.37
N ILE A 35 -24.13 16.34 -3.22
CA ILE A 35 -24.02 17.07 -4.50
C ILE A 35 -23.74 18.55 -4.22
N LEU A 36 -24.44 19.16 -3.27
CA LEU A 36 -24.20 20.54 -2.85
C LEU A 36 -22.79 20.72 -2.28
N LEU A 37 -22.31 19.78 -1.47
CA LEU A 37 -20.94 19.77 -0.95
C LEU A 37 -19.91 19.62 -2.09
N PHE A 38 -20.18 18.75 -3.07
CA PHE A 38 -19.33 18.55 -4.24
C PHE A 38 -19.28 19.81 -5.12
N ILE A 39 -20.42 20.43 -5.40
CA ILE A 39 -20.50 21.70 -6.13
C ILE A 39 -19.76 22.79 -5.34
N PHE A 40 -20.02 22.91 -4.04
CA PHE A 40 -19.36 23.89 -3.17
C PHE A 40 -17.84 23.71 -3.13
N THR A 41 -17.35 22.47 -3.14
CA THR A 41 -15.91 22.17 -3.20
C THR A 41 -15.31 22.47 -4.57
N ILE A 42 -15.99 22.16 -5.68
CA ILE A 42 -15.57 22.59 -7.03
C ILE A 42 -15.50 24.12 -7.11
N VAL A 43 -16.50 24.82 -6.58
CA VAL A 43 -16.55 26.28 -6.58
C VAL A 43 -15.41 26.86 -5.75
N LEU A 44 -15.17 26.36 -4.53
CA LEU A 44 -14.03 26.79 -3.70
C LEU A 44 -12.67 26.48 -4.35
N SER A 45 -12.55 25.32 -5.00
CA SER A 45 -11.34 24.93 -5.72
C SER A 45 -11.12 25.84 -6.93
N ALA A 46 -12.16 26.13 -7.72
CA ALA A 46 -12.08 27.05 -8.85
C ALA A 46 -11.80 28.49 -8.41
N LEU A 47 -12.32 28.90 -7.25
CA LEU A 47 -12.06 30.22 -6.68
C LEU A 47 -10.60 30.38 -6.22
N SER A 48 -9.93 29.30 -5.79
CA SER A 48 -8.56 29.32 -5.25
C SER A 48 -7.48 28.84 -6.23
N TYR A 49 -7.84 28.08 -7.27
CA TYR A 49 -6.90 27.50 -8.22
C TYR A 49 -6.14 28.59 -9.00
N ASN A 50 -4.81 28.60 -8.85
CA ASN A 50 -3.89 29.54 -9.50
C ASN A 50 -4.15 31.03 -9.26
N LYS A 51 -4.97 31.42 -8.28
CA LYS A 51 -5.11 32.81 -7.87
C LYS A 51 -4.09 33.18 -6.80
N THR A 52 -3.40 34.28 -7.02
CA THR A 52 -2.51 34.90 -6.03
C THR A 52 -3.27 36.01 -5.32
N TYR A 53 -3.23 35.99 -3.99
CA TYR A 53 -3.88 36.98 -3.14
C TYR A 53 -2.84 37.87 -2.44
N LYS A 54 -3.27 39.06 -2.02
CA LYS A 54 -2.45 40.03 -1.28
C LYS A 54 -2.97 40.24 0.13
N ALA A 55 -2.07 40.22 1.12
CA ALA A 55 -2.34 40.54 2.52
C ALA A 55 -1.32 41.55 3.03
N ASN A 56 -1.74 42.40 3.97
CA ASN A 56 -0.83 43.34 4.62
C ASN A 56 -0.36 42.76 5.95
N LEU A 57 0.93 42.86 6.27
CA LEU A 57 1.46 42.49 7.56
C LEU A 57 1.47 43.73 8.46
N ASN A 58 0.65 43.73 9.51
CA ASN A 58 0.51 44.86 10.43
C ASN A 58 1.07 44.49 11.80
N VAL A 59 1.84 45.40 12.40
CA VAL A 59 2.30 45.27 13.79
C VAL A 59 1.11 45.41 14.74
N ILE A 60 0.95 44.47 15.68
CA ILE A 60 -0.09 44.51 16.72
C ILE A 60 0.49 44.99 18.04
N SER A 61 1.63 44.45 18.46
CA SER A 61 2.29 44.82 19.71
C SER A 61 3.82 44.75 19.58
N VAL A 62 4.50 45.50 20.45
CA VAL A 62 5.95 45.69 20.46
C VAL A 62 6.44 45.60 21.90
N ASN A 63 7.45 44.77 22.14
CA ASN A 63 8.16 44.70 23.42
C ASN A 63 9.64 45.04 23.20
N GLN A 64 10.19 45.94 24.01
CA GLN A 64 11.62 46.28 23.95
C GLN A 64 12.41 45.31 24.83
N VAL A 65 13.40 44.63 24.24
CA VAL A 65 14.27 43.67 24.93
C VAL A 65 15.73 44.01 24.58
N GLY A 66 16.43 44.66 25.52
CA GLY A 66 17.78 45.17 25.31
C GLY A 66 17.84 46.22 24.19
N LEU A 67 18.76 46.05 23.23
CA LEU A 67 18.94 46.91 22.05
C LEU A 67 18.03 46.54 20.85
N SER A 68 17.07 45.63 21.05
CA SER A 68 16.21 45.12 19.98
C SER A 68 14.73 45.19 20.37
N TYR A 69 13.87 45.30 19.36
CA TYR A 69 12.42 45.25 19.53
C TYR A 69 11.90 43.89 19.06
N GLU A 70 11.04 43.28 19.86
CA GLU A 70 10.31 42.06 19.52
C GLU A 70 8.88 42.43 19.10
N TYR A 71 8.53 42.04 17.88
CA TYR A 71 7.26 42.39 17.23
C TYR A 71 6.34 41.19 17.16
N HIS A 72 5.06 41.42 17.47
CA HIS A 72 3.98 40.51 17.16
C HIS A 72 3.12 41.13 16.05
N ALA A 73 3.22 40.59 14.83
CA ALA A 73 2.52 41.11 13.65
C ALA A 73 1.46 40.12 13.16
N LYS A 74 0.35 40.63 12.60
CA LYS A 74 -0.74 39.82 12.04
C LYS A 74 -1.01 40.16 10.58
N LEU A 75 -1.32 39.13 9.82
CA LEU A 75 -1.78 39.26 8.45
C LEU A 75 -3.21 39.79 8.39
N HIS A 76 -3.36 40.96 7.77
CA HIS A 76 -4.63 41.57 7.48
C HIS A 76 -5.03 41.27 6.03
N PHE A 77 -5.96 40.33 5.90
CA PHE A 77 -6.51 39.90 4.61
C PHE A 77 -7.57 40.87 4.10
N LYS A 78 -7.62 41.11 2.78
CA LYS A 78 -8.67 41.93 2.14
C LYS A 78 -10.04 41.23 2.08
N SER A 79 -10.07 39.90 1.94
CA SER A 79 -11.32 39.13 1.92
C SER A 79 -11.66 38.62 3.32
N ASN A 80 -12.92 38.82 3.71
CA ASN A 80 -13.46 38.33 4.99
C ASN A 80 -13.45 36.80 5.08
N LEU A 81 -13.50 36.09 3.95
CA LEU A 81 -13.45 34.62 3.90
C LEU A 81 -12.15 34.07 4.52
N PHE A 82 -11.03 34.79 4.37
CA PHE A 82 -9.71 34.37 4.84
C PHE A 82 -9.36 34.89 6.25
N ARG A 83 -10.19 35.78 6.83
CA ARG A 83 -9.95 36.35 8.17
C ARG A 83 -10.31 35.40 9.33
N VAL A 84 -11.00 34.29 9.08
CA VAL A 84 -11.66 33.46 10.11
C VAL A 84 -10.94 32.12 10.40
N GLN A 85 -9.79 31.81 9.78
CA GLN A 85 -9.40 30.40 9.62
C GLN A 85 -7.95 30.03 9.99
N GLU A 86 -7.76 29.42 11.17
CA GLU A 86 -6.61 28.53 11.44
C GLU A 86 -6.95 27.05 11.13
N ASN A 87 -8.24 26.73 10.92
CA ASN A 87 -8.74 25.35 10.94
C ASN A 87 -9.31 24.82 9.61
N ILE A 88 -9.30 25.63 8.56
CA ILE A 88 -10.10 25.43 7.34
C ILE A 88 -9.28 25.59 6.05
N SER A 89 -8.19 26.36 6.06
CA SER A 89 -7.30 26.51 4.90
C SER A 89 -5.82 26.56 5.33
N THR A 90 -4.94 26.23 4.39
CA THR A 90 -3.48 26.40 4.49
C THR A 90 -3.06 27.51 3.55
N MET A 91 -2.11 28.34 3.98
CA MET A 91 -1.57 29.45 3.21
C MET A 91 -0.12 29.15 2.82
N THR A 92 0.19 29.28 1.54
CA THR A 92 1.57 29.21 1.04
C THR A 92 1.98 30.61 0.63
N ILE A 93 2.96 31.18 1.34
CA ILE A 93 3.55 32.46 0.98
C ILE A 93 4.38 32.27 -0.30
N LEU A 94 4.12 33.08 -1.31
CA LEU A 94 4.90 33.09 -2.56
C LEU A 94 6.02 34.11 -2.49
N ASP A 95 5.70 35.32 -2.01
CA ASP A 95 6.61 36.45 -2.03
C ASP A 95 6.19 37.51 -1.00
N ILE A 96 7.14 38.32 -0.54
CA ILE A 96 6.96 39.36 0.48
C ILE A 96 7.60 40.66 0.00
N ASN A 97 6.77 41.67 -0.22
CA ASN A 97 7.20 43.02 -0.59
C ASN A 97 7.24 43.90 0.65
N TYR A 98 8.44 44.17 1.16
CA TYR A 98 8.67 45.09 2.27
C TYR A 98 8.45 46.54 1.82
N LYS A 99 7.96 47.41 2.72
CA LYS A 99 7.88 48.86 2.42
C LYS A 99 9.27 49.49 2.39
N GLU A 100 9.40 50.62 1.69
CA GLU A 100 10.65 51.30 1.29
C GLU A 100 11.66 51.62 2.41
N ASN A 101 11.32 51.40 3.68
CA ASN A 101 12.18 51.68 4.84
C ASN A 101 12.53 50.43 5.67
N ILE A 102 12.30 49.20 5.17
CA ILE A 102 12.50 47.95 5.94
C ILE A 102 13.33 46.95 5.13
N ALA A 103 14.50 46.60 5.66
CA ALA A 103 15.39 45.59 5.05
C ALA A 103 14.92 44.16 5.36
N LYS A 104 15.09 43.24 4.39
CA LYS A 104 14.75 41.80 4.52
C LYS A 104 15.45 41.12 5.71
N SER A 105 16.65 41.57 6.06
CA SER A 105 17.44 41.06 7.20
C SER A 105 16.85 41.41 8.57
N SER A 106 15.91 42.35 8.65
CA SER A 106 15.26 42.76 9.90
C SER A 106 14.12 41.82 10.33
N ILE A 107 13.75 40.84 9.50
CA ILE A 107 12.63 39.90 9.76
C ILE A 107 13.12 38.47 9.48
N THR A 108 13.77 37.86 10.47
CA THR A 108 14.54 36.61 10.29
C THR A 108 13.77 35.32 10.55
N ASN A 109 12.52 35.39 11.04
CA ASN A 109 11.77 34.20 11.50
C ASN A 109 10.32 34.16 10.98
N LEU A 110 10.16 34.13 9.65
CA LEU A 110 8.85 33.92 9.02
C LEU A 110 8.51 32.43 8.98
N SER A 111 7.82 31.93 10.02
CA SER A 111 7.25 30.58 9.98
C SER A 111 6.02 30.55 9.05
N THR A 112 5.93 29.52 8.20
CA THR A 112 4.97 29.41 7.10
C THR A 112 3.55 29.00 7.50
N HIS A 113 3.21 29.00 8.79
CA HIS A 113 2.03 28.26 9.28
C HIS A 113 1.04 29.04 10.15
N LEU A 114 1.29 30.31 10.50
CA LEU A 114 0.40 31.06 11.39
C LEU A 114 0.04 32.42 10.79
N GLN A 115 -1.19 32.89 11.05
CA GLN A 115 -1.65 34.25 10.69
C GLN A 115 -0.87 35.34 11.47
N TYR A 116 -0.05 34.92 12.41
CA TYR A 116 0.77 35.70 13.31
C TYR A 116 2.25 35.41 13.07
N ILE A 117 3.05 36.46 13.04
CA ILE A 117 4.50 36.37 12.81
C ILE A 117 5.19 37.10 13.95
N ASN A 118 6.08 36.39 14.62
CA ASN A 118 6.94 36.93 15.66
C ASN A 118 8.35 37.09 15.10
N PHE A 119 8.90 38.29 15.23
CA PHE A 119 10.24 38.58 14.73
C PHE A 119 10.90 39.69 15.54
N LYS A 120 12.23 39.76 15.49
CA LYS A 120 13.03 40.78 16.17
C LYS A 120 13.65 41.72 15.15
N SER A 121 13.58 43.01 15.41
CA SER A 121 14.20 44.05 14.57
C SER A 121 14.95 45.06 15.43
N PRO A 122 16.14 45.53 15.00
CA PRO A 122 16.88 46.59 15.67
C PRO A 122 16.25 47.98 15.45
N GLN A 123 15.34 48.13 14.49
CA GLN A 123 14.65 49.39 14.19
C GLN A 123 13.20 49.35 14.71
N LYS A 124 12.70 50.51 15.16
CA LYS A 124 11.32 50.68 15.60
C LYS A 124 10.35 50.66 14.41
N LEU A 125 9.46 49.67 14.36
CA LEU A 125 8.47 49.48 13.29
C LEU A 125 7.03 49.72 13.80
N GLU A 126 6.22 50.45 13.04
CA GLU A 126 4.80 50.71 13.36
C GLU A 126 3.91 50.56 12.11
N GLY A 127 2.69 50.07 12.30
CA GLY A 127 1.69 49.95 11.23
C GLY A 127 1.93 48.80 10.24
N ASN A 128 1.55 49.03 8.97
CA ASN A 128 1.73 48.06 7.88
C ASN A 128 3.18 48.08 7.37
N ILE A 129 3.88 46.96 7.55
CA ILE A 129 5.32 46.81 7.29
C ILE A 129 5.65 46.04 6.00
N ALA A 130 4.74 45.19 5.51
CA ALA A 130 4.96 44.41 4.29
C ALA A 130 3.65 43.98 3.61
N SER A 131 3.71 43.78 2.29
CA SER A 131 2.64 43.18 1.49
C SER A 131 3.03 41.76 1.09
N ILE A 132 2.24 40.77 1.50
CA ILE A 132 2.49 39.36 1.25
C ILE A 132 1.63 38.87 0.09
N ASN A 133 2.28 38.28 -0.93
CA ASN A 133 1.63 37.51 -1.98
C ASN A 133 1.51 36.06 -1.54
N TYR A 134 0.33 35.48 -1.60
CA TYR A 134 0.10 34.11 -1.13
C TYR A 134 -0.93 33.34 -1.95
N LYS A 135 -0.85 32.01 -1.85
CA LYS A 135 -1.87 31.06 -2.33
C LYS A 135 -2.59 30.42 -1.15
N VAL A 136 -3.87 30.14 -1.34
CA VAL A 136 -4.71 29.46 -0.35
C VAL A 136 -5.06 28.07 -0.84
N SER A 137 -4.91 27.09 0.03
CA SER A 137 -5.35 25.71 -0.18
C SER A 137 -6.38 25.34 0.88
N PHE A 138 -7.62 25.07 0.45
CA PHE A 138 -8.70 24.59 1.32
C PHE A 138 -8.65 23.08 1.60
N LEU A 139 -7.52 22.43 1.28
CA LEU A 139 -7.31 21.00 1.52
C LEU A 139 -7.65 20.53 2.96
N PRO A 140 -7.37 21.30 4.04
CA PRO A 140 -7.79 20.92 5.38
C PRO A 140 -9.31 20.84 5.57
N LEU A 141 -10.06 21.83 5.07
CA LEU A 141 -11.53 21.80 5.07
C LEU A 141 -12.05 20.63 4.26
N TYR A 142 -11.46 20.38 3.08
CA TYR A 142 -11.84 19.25 2.23
C TYR A 142 -11.65 17.93 2.97
N LYS A 143 -10.54 17.74 3.69
CA LYS A 143 -10.30 16.55 4.51
C LYS A 143 -11.35 16.39 5.61
N LYS A 144 -11.71 17.46 6.32
CA LYS A 144 -12.75 17.44 7.38
C LYS A 144 -14.14 17.12 6.82
N LEU A 145 -14.53 17.77 5.72
CA LEU A 145 -15.82 17.55 5.07
C LEU A 145 -15.93 16.16 4.42
N ALA A 146 -14.84 15.66 3.82
CA ALA A 146 -14.77 14.30 3.30
C ALA A 146 -14.88 13.26 4.41
N LEU A 147 -14.27 13.50 5.57
CA LEU A 147 -14.42 12.63 6.75
C LEU A 147 -15.87 12.60 7.23
N ALA A 148 -16.55 13.76 7.30
CA ALA A 148 -17.97 13.84 7.64
C ALA A 148 -18.85 13.14 6.59
N PHE A 149 -18.50 13.24 5.30
CA PHE A 149 -19.19 12.57 4.20
C PHE A 149 -19.05 11.04 4.27
N ILE A 150 -17.82 10.55 4.50
CA ILE A 150 -17.53 9.11 4.71
C ILE A 150 -18.23 8.62 5.98
N GLY A 151 -18.22 9.41 7.06
CA GLY A 151 -18.97 9.15 8.28
C GLY A 151 -20.47 9.03 8.02
N GLY A 152 -21.05 9.93 7.22
CA GLY A 152 -22.44 9.87 6.78
C GLY A 152 -22.76 8.62 5.95
N LEU A 153 -21.87 8.24 5.02
CA LEU A 153 -21.98 6.98 4.29
C LEU A 153 -21.98 5.78 5.24
N MET A 154 -21.05 5.73 6.20
CA MET A 154 -20.99 4.65 7.18
C MET A 154 -22.21 4.62 8.10
N LEU A 155 -22.75 5.77 8.50
CA LEU A 155 -23.97 5.84 9.28
C LEU A 155 -25.17 5.31 8.48
N ILE A 156 -25.25 5.66 7.19
CA ILE A 156 -26.24 5.10 6.26
C ILE A 156 -26.05 3.59 6.12
N PHE A 157 -24.81 3.08 6.03
CA PHE A 157 -24.56 1.64 6.03
C PHE A 157 -25.17 0.98 7.27
N ILE A 158 -24.84 1.50 8.46
CA ILE A 158 -25.23 0.95 9.75
C ILE A 158 -26.76 0.86 9.92
N VAL A 159 -27.50 1.79 9.29
CA VAL A 159 -28.96 1.93 9.42
C VAL A 159 -29.73 1.35 8.21
N SER A 160 -29.05 1.01 7.11
CA SER A 160 -29.68 0.56 5.85
C SER A 160 -29.98 -0.95 5.78
N GLU A 161 -30.85 -1.33 4.83
CA GLU A 161 -31.06 -2.72 4.40
C GLU A 161 -29.76 -3.43 3.99
N VAL A 162 -28.74 -2.66 3.58
CA VAL A 162 -27.42 -3.17 3.16
C VAL A 162 -26.73 -3.88 4.33
N ARG A 163 -26.82 -3.38 5.57
CA ARG A 163 -26.25 -4.05 6.74
C ARG A 163 -26.88 -5.41 6.99
N THR A 164 -28.20 -5.50 6.89
CA THR A 164 -28.92 -6.77 7.09
C THR A 164 -28.54 -7.77 6.00
N CYS A 165 -28.55 -7.34 4.74
CA CYS A 165 -28.11 -8.18 3.62
C CYS A 165 -26.64 -8.59 3.79
N PHE A 166 -25.78 -7.69 4.28
CA PHE A 166 -24.38 -7.97 4.54
C PHE A 166 -24.20 -9.06 5.60
N LYS A 167 -24.88 -8.92 6.74
CA LYS A 167 -24.88 -9.94 7.79
C LYS A 167 -25.34 -11.29 7.25
N VAL A 168 -26.42 -11.33 6.47
CA VAL A 168 -26.93 -12.57 5.88
C VAL A 168 -25.87 -13.23 4.99
N ARG A 169 -25.25 -12.51 4.05
CA ARG A 169 -24.21 -13.07 3.17
C ARG A 169 -22.98 -13.56 3.91
N VAL A 170 -22.56 -12.85 4.95
CA VAL A 170 -21.44 -13.29 5.81
C VAL A 170 -21.82 -14.54 6.60
N CYS A 171 -23.03 -14.60 7.16
CA CYS A 171 -23.52 -15.79 7.84
C CYS A 171 -23.61 -16.99 6.89
N GLU A 172 -24.07 -16.82 5.65
CA GLU A 172 -24.08 -17.89 4.63
C GLU A 172 -22.67 -18.43 4.36
N PHE A 173 -21.67 -17.54 4.26
CA PHE A 173 -20.28 -17.94 4.10
C PHE A 173 -19.76 -18.73 5.30
N ILE A 174 -19.98 -18.25 6.52
CA ILE A 174 -19.51 -18.91 7.75
C ILE A 174 -20.25 -20.25 7.99
N ALA A 175 -21.54 -20.30 7.67
CA ALA A 175 -22.37 -21.51 7.79
C ALA A 175 -22.14 -22.53 6.68
N SER A 176 -21.22 -22.26 5.73
CA SER A 176 -20.88 -23.20 4.67
C SER A 176 -20.37 -24.52 5.25
N PRO A 177 -20.76 -25.68 4.66
CA PRO A 177 -20.28 -26.98 5.13
C PRO A 177 -18.76 -27.04 5.19
N ASN A 178 -18.22 -27.64 6.25
CA ASN A 178 -16.79 -27.78 6.52
C ASN A 178 -16.00 -26.46 6.72
N PHE A 179 -16.66 -25.32 6.94
CA PHE A 179 -15.99 -24.01 7.09
C PHE A 179 -14.79 -24.06 8.05
N LEU A 180 -15.00 -24.49 9.30
CA LEU A 180 -13.95 -24.53 10.33
C LEU A 180 -12.81 -25.48 9.94
N LYS A 181 -13.14 -26.67 9.42
CA LYS A 181 -12.15 -27.66 8.98
C LYS A 181 -11.26 -27.09 7.87
N ILE A 182 -11.87 -26.48 6.85
CA ILE A 182 -11.15 -25.89 5.72
C ILE A 182 -10.34 -24.65 6.15
N PHE A 183 -10.87 -23.86 7.08
CA PHE A 183 -10.15 -22.74 7.68
C PHE A 183 -8.87 -23.19 8.39
N ILE A 184 -8.98 -24.18 9.29
CA ILE A 184 -7.82 -24.74 10.02
C ILE A 184 -6.80 -25.32 9.04
N ILE A 185 -7.23 -26.11 8.05
CA ILE A 185 -6.32 -26.66 7.03
C ILE A 185 -5.59 -25.55 6.27
N SER A 186 -6.30 -24.50 5.87
CA SER A 186 -5.71 -23.35 5.18
C SER A 186 -4.65 -22.65 6.03
N VAL A 187 -4.97 -22.38 7.30
CA VAL A 187 -4.02 -21.79 8.26
C VAL A 187 -2.79 -22.68 8.43
N VAL A 188 -2.97 -23.99 8.62
CA VAL A 188 -1.85 -24.94 8.78
C VAL A 188 -0.96 -24.96 7.53
N ILE A 189 -1.52 -24.97 6.33
CA ILE A 189 -0.72 -24.94 5.09
C ILE A 189 0.13 -23.66 5.02
N TYR A 190 -0.45 -22.50 5.31
CA TYR A 190 0.28 -21.23 5.33
C TYR A 190 1.37 -21.23 6.42
N LEU A 191 1.08 -21.73 7.63
CA LEU A 191 2.06 -21.83 8.71
C LEU A 191 3.23 -22.75 8.35
N VAL A 192 2.96 -23.88 7.70
CA VAL A 192 4.02 -24.78 7.22
C VAL A 192 4.88 -24.08 6.16
N ALA A 193 4.26 -23.47 5.16
CA ALA A 193 4.97 -22.78 4.08
C ALA A 193 5.84 -21.60 4.59
N LEU A 194 5.32 -20.85 5.56
CA LEU A 194 5.95 -19.64 6.11
C LEU A 194 6.76 -19.93 7.38
N SER A 195 6.84 -21.17 7.85
CA SER A 195 7.53 -21.55 9.10
C SER A 195 8.96 -21.02 9.18
N ALA A 196 9.71 -21.13 8.09
CA ALA A 196 11.08 -20.63 8.00
C ALA A 196 11.15 -19.09 8.11
N LEU A 197 10.20 -18.37 7.51
CA LEU A 197 10.13 -16.90 7.57
C LEU A 197 9.75 -16.44 8.99
N LEU A 198 8.75 -17.06 9.62
CA LEU A 198 8.28 -16.72 10.96
C LEU A 198 9.35 -16.99 12.02
N ARG A 199 10.02 -18.16 11.94
CA ARG A 199 11.14 -18.51 12.84
C ARG A 199 12.34 -17.58 12.64
N GLY A 200 12.48 -17.03 11.44
CA GLY A 200 13.61 -16.20 11.05
C GLY A 200 13.71 -14.85 11.73
N ASP A 201 12.59 -14.33 12.24
CA ASP A 201 12.47 -13.06 12.93
C ASP A 201 13.19 -11.89 12.23
N VAL A 202 12.96 -11.75 10.93
CA VAL A 202 13.70 -10.79 10.09
C VAL A 202 13.08 -9.40 10.13
N TYR A 203 13.91 -8.37 10.32
CA TYR A 203 13.57 -6.96 10.13
C TYR A 203 13.71 -6.60 8.65
N TYR A 204 12.58 -6.54 7.95
CA TYR A 204 12.58 -6.22 6.53
C TYR A 204 12.55 -4.72 6.28
N ILE A 205 13.68 -4.14 5.84
CA ILE A 205 13.83 -2.75 5.40
C ILE A 205 13.31 -1.73 6.44
N ASP A 206 12.07 -1.26 6.28
CA ASP A 206 11.42 -0.25 7.12
C ASP A 206 11.26 -0.75 8.57
N ASP A 207 11.18 -2.08 8.76
CA ASP A 207 10.98 -2.70 10.07
C ASP A 207 12.11 -2.41 11.05
N PHE A 208 13.35 -2.20 10.58
CA PHE A 208 14.46 -1.78 11.45
C PHE A 208 14.14 -0.46 12.15
N GLY A 209 13.74 0.54 11.38
CA GLY A 209 13.42 1.87 11.90
C GLY A 209 12.20 1.83 12.81
N ARG A 210 11.17 1.05 12.45
CA ARG A 210 9.96 0.89 13.27
C ARG A 210 10.27 0.25 14.63
N ALA A 211 11.08 -0.82 14.63
CA ALA A 211 11.42 -1.56 15.85
C ALA A 211 12.21 -0.71 16.86
N VAL A 212 12.97 0.29 16.40
CA VAL A 212 13.77 1.20 17.25
C VAL A 212 13.15 2.59 17.40
N GLY A 213 11.91 2.79 16.96
CA GLY A 213 11.17 4.04 17.18
C GLY A 213 11.55 5.22 16.28
N GLN A 214 11.96 4.99 15.02
CA GLN A 214 12.30 6.04 14.05
C GLN A 214 11.16 6.53 13.13
N GLY A 215 9.98 5.90 13.18
CA GLY A 215 8.78 6.36 12.49
C GLY A 215 8.04 5.25 11.76
N ASP A 216 6.81 5.53 11.32
CA ASP A 216 5.93 4.58 10.63
C ASP A 216 5.46 5.03 9.23
N ASP A 217 5.55 6.32 8.92
CA ASP A 217 5.24 7.03 7.67
C ASP A 217 3.95 6.62 6.90
N TRP A 218 3.03 5.88 7.55
CA TRP A 218 1.79 5.46 6.90
C TRP A 218 0.93 6.66 6.50
N ILE A 219 0.85 7.68 7.36
CA ILE A 219 0.11 8.91 7.08
C ILE A 219 0.72 9.68 5.91
N GLY A 220 2.05 9.72 5.79
CA GLY A 220 2.75 10.37 4.68
C GLY A 220 2.36 9.80 3.32
N PHE A 221 2.15 8.48 3.26
CA PHE A 221 1.65 7.75 2.09
C PHE A 221 0.12 7.58 2.05
N SER A 222 -0.64 8.39 2.81
CA SER A 222 -2.12 8.35 2.84
C SER A 222 -2.74 7.00 3.23
N ARG A 223 -2.00 6.20 4.00
CA ARG A 223 -2.45 4.90 4.54
C ARG A 223 -3.08 5.10 5.92
N TYR A 224 -4.10 5.95 5.99
CA TYR A 224 -4.76 6.31 7.25
C TYR A 224 -5.39 5.11 7.95
N ILE A 225 -6.04 4.20 7.21
CA ILE A 225 -6.65 3.00 7.79
C ILE A 225 -5.59 2.04 8.29
N ALA A 226 -4.45 1.93 7.61
CA ALA A 226 -3.30 1.13 8.08
C ALA A 226 -2.85 1.57 9.47
N LYS A 227 -2.69 2.89 9.69
CA LYS A 227 -2.32 3.46 11.00
C LYS A 227 -3.30 3.04 12.10
N TYR A 228 -4.60 3.22 11.90
CA TYR A 228 -5.60 2.90 12.91
C TYR A 228 -5.70 1.39 13.17
N LEU A 229 -5.68 0.57 12.12
CA LEU A 229 -5.69 -0.89 12.26
C LEU A 229 -4.46 -1.37 13.02
N TYR A 230 -3.28 -0.83 12.71
CA TYR A 230 -2.07 -1.23 13.41
C TYR A 230 -2.06 -0.78 14.87
N ASN A 231 -2.57 0.42 15.18
CA ASN A 231 -2.76 0.83 16.57
C ASN A 231 -3.62 -0.19 17.34
N ILE A 232 -4.71 -0.70 16.75
CA ILE A 232 -5.55 -1.74 17.38
C ILE A 232 -4.74 -3.04 17.61
N ILE A 233 -3.97 -3.48 16.60
CA ILE A 233 -3.12 -4.66 16.70
C ILE A 233 -2.07 -4.49 17.82
N ASN A 234 -1.49 -3.30 17.95
CA ASN A 234 -0.53 -2.95 18.99
C ASN A 234 -1.21 -2.39 20.25
N SER A 235 -2.27 -3.07 20.72
CA SER A 235 -2.96 -2.79 21.98
C SER A 235 -3.49 -1.35 22.14
N PHE A 236 -4.06 -0.80 21.07
CA PHE A 236 -4.58 0.58 20.98
C PHE A 236 -3.53 1.69 21.17
N GLN A 237 -2.24 1.34 21.16
CA GLN A 237 -1.17 2.32 21.32
C GLN A 237 -0.83 3.00 20.00
N SER A 238 -0.54 4.30 20.07
CA SER A 238 0.06 5.03 18.96
C SER A 238 1.58 4.88 19.00
N PHE A 239 2.23 5.20 17.88
CA PHE A 239 3.68 5.21 17.76
C PHE A 239 4.37 5.95 18.94
N PRO A 240 5.53 5.47 19.46
CA PRO A 240 6.33 4.34 18.97
C PRO A 240 5.69 2.98 19.24
N TYR A 241 5.88 2.07 18.29
CA TYR A 241 5.36 0.70 18.40
C TYR A 241 6.40 -0.22 19.00
N THR A 242 5.94 -1.18 19.78
CA THR A 242 6.74 -2.33 20.22
C THR A 242 6.73 -3.40 19.14
N ASP A 243 7.86 -4.07 18.91
CA ASP A 243 7.88 -5.23 18.04
C ASP A 243 7.14 -6.40 18.71
N ILE A 244 5.94 -6.68 18.21
CA ILE A 244 5.07 -7.79 18.65
C ILE A 244 5.11 -8.97 17.66
N SER A 245 6.13 -9.03 16.78
CA SER A 245 6.37 -10.18 15.91
C SER A 245 6.42 -11.50 16.70
N PRO A 246 5.87 -12.61 16.18
CA PRO A 246 5.29 -12.78 14.85
C PRO A 246 3.77 -12.52 14.77
N LEU A 247 3.14 -11.93 15.79
CA LEU A 247 1.67 -11.77 15.86
C LEU A 247 1.06 -11.11 14.60
N PRO A 248 1.60 -10.00 14.05
CA PRO A 248 1.08 -9.41 12.82
C PRO A 248 1.09 -10.37 11.62
N GLN A 249 2.15 -11.19 11.47
CA GLN A 249 2.25 -12.16 10.39
C GLN A 249 1.29 -13.33 10.60
N LEU A 250 1.03 -13.74 11.84
CA LEU A 250 -0.01 -14.73 12.16
C LEU A 250 -1.41 -14.20 11.80
N LEU A 251 -1.68 -12.92 12.06
CA LEU A 251 -2.93 -12.27 11.62
C LEU A 251 -3.02 -12.21 10.09
N ALA A 252 -1.91 -11.94 9.40
CA ALA A 252 -1.85 -11.99 7.94
C ALA A 252 -2.20 -13.39 7.40
N VAL A 253 -1.70 -14.46 8.03
CA VAL A 253 -2.05 -15.86 7.70
C VAL A 253 -3.54 -16.14 7.85
N ILE A 254 -4.16 -15.66 8.92
CA ILE A 254 -5.61 -15.79 9.14
C ILE A 254 -6.38 -15.08 8.02
N ILE A 255 -6.00 -13.84 7.69
CA ILE A 255 -6.66 -13.04 6.66
C ILE A 255 -6.48 -13.65 5.26
N LEU A 256 -5.30 -14.18 4.94
CA LEU A 256 -5.04 -14.88 3.68
C LEU A 256 -5.83 -16.18 3.58
N SER A 257 -5.97 -16.92 4.68
CA SER A 257 -6.78 -18.13 4.75
C SER A 257 -8.25 -17.83 4.47
N LEU A 258 -8.79 -16.76 5.08
CA LEU A 258 -10.13 -16.26 4.81
C LEU A 258 -10.28 -15.76 3.37
N SER A 259 -9.27 -15.07 2.82
CA SER A 259 -9.27 -14.63 1.42
C SER A 259 -9.39 -15.81 0.46
N GLY A 260 -8.56 -16.85 0.61
CA GLY A 260 -8.62 -18.05 -0.22
C GLY A 260 -9.96 -18.79 -0.11
N MET A 261 -10.50 -18.93 1.10
CA MET A 261 -11.83 -19.49 1.33
C MET A 261 -12.93 -18.66 0.67
N LEU A 262 -12.86 -17.33 0.77
CA LEU A 262 -13.84 -16.42 0.18
C LEU A 262 -13.82 -16.50 -1.35
N VAL A 263 -12.64 -16.56 -1.98
CA VAL A 263 -12.52 -16.83 -3.42
C VAL A 263 -13.13 -18.18 -3.79
N SER A 264 -12.84 -19.25 -3.03
CA SER A 264 -13.44 -20.57 -3.25
C SER A 264 -14.95 -20.57 -3.11
N TYR A 265 -15.47 -19.89 -2.11
CA TYR A 265 -16.91 -19.75 -1.90
C TYR A 265 -17.58 -19.01 -3.05
N ILE A 266 -17.04 -17.86 -3.49
CA ILE A 266 -17.65 -17.03 -4.53
C ILE A 266 -17.56 -17.69 -5.92
N VAL A 267 -16.42 -18.29 -6.25
CA VAL A 267 -16.18 -18.89 -7.57
C VAL A 267 -16.73 -20.31 -7.63
N ARG A 268 -16.37 -21.19 -6.69
CA ARG A 268 -16.72 -22.61 -6.76
C ARG A 268 -18.02 -22.95 -6.03
N LYS A 269 -18.63 -22.00 -5.30
CA LYS A 269 -19.85 -22.20 -4.50
C LYS A 269 -19.72 -23.32 -3.45
N LYS A 270 -18.48 -23.63 -3.04
CA LYS A 270 -18.15 -24.63 -2.01
C LYS A 270 -16.78 -24.40 -1.39
N LEU A 271 -16.58 -25.00 -0.22
CA LEU A 271 -15.31 -25.03 0.50
C LEU A 271 -14.74 -26.44 0.50
N ASP A 272 -13.60 -26.64 -0.17
CA ASP A 272 -12.85 -27.89 -0.18
C ASP A 272 -11.34 -27.65 -0.21
N ILE A 273 -10.56 -28.68 0.10
CA ILE A 273 -9.08 -28.59 0.16
C ILE A 273 -8.51 -28.16 -1.20
N LEU A 274 -9.10 -28.64 -2.31
CA LEU A 274 -8.67 -28.24 -3.65
C LEU A 274 -8.85 -26.73 -3.91
N GLY A 275 -9.90 -26.11 -3.36
CA GLY A 275 -10.11 -24.67 -3.43
C GLY A 275 -9.04 -23.89 -2.69
N ILE A 276 -8.60 -24.40 -1.54
CA ILE A 276 -7.48 -23.82 -0.78
C ILE A 276 -6.16 -23.98 -1.53
N ILE A 277 -5.83 -25.19 -2.02
CA ILE A 277 -4.61 -25.43 -2.79
C ILE A 277 -4.57 -24.52 -4.02
N ALA A 278 -5.70 -24.36 -4.74
CA ALA A 278 -5.79 -23.50 -5.91
C ALA A 278 -5.64 -22.00 -5.60
N THR A 279 -5.87 -21.58 -4.35
CA THR A 279 -5.80 -20.16 -3.94
C THR A 279 -4.50 -19.79 -3.23
N LEU A 280 -3.59 -20.73 -3.00
CA LEU A 280 -2.27 -20.45 -2.41
C LEU A 280 -1.44 -19.37 -3.13
N PRO A 281 -1.53 -19.17 -4.47
CA PRO A 281 -0.82 -18.06 -5.13
C PRO A 281 -1.20 -16.66 -4.59
N LEU A 282 -2.37 -16.50 -3.93
CA LEU A 282 -2.75 -15.25 -3.28
C LEU A 282 -1.74 -14.81 -2.21
N GLY A 283 -1.24 -15.75 -1.41
CA GLY A 283 -0.34 -15.44 -0.29
C GLY A 283 1.07 -16.00 -0.43
N LEU A 284 1.28 -17.04 -1.24
CA LEU A 284 2.58 -17.70 -1.42
C LEU A 284 3.25 -17.38 -2.75
N SER A 285 2.63 -16.58 -3.63
CA SER A 285 3.36 -16.08 -4.80
C SER A 285 4.61 -15.32 -4.34
N PRO A 286 5.74 -15.42 -5.07
CA PRO A 286 6.96 -14.71 -4.69
C PRO A 286 6.75 -13.21 -4.44
N TYR A 287 5.82 -12.60 -5.17
CA TYR A 287 5.43 -11.20 -4.98
C TYR A 287 4.77 -10.92 -3.63
N PHE A 288 3.88 -11.78 -3.15
CA PHE A 288 3.22 -11.59 -1.85
C PHE A 288 4.14 -11.97 -0.67
N LEU A 289 5.16 -12.80 -0.88
CA LEU A 289 6.15 -13.11 0.15
C LEU A 289 6.94 -11.86 0.59
N GLU A 290 7.17 -10.89 -0.30
CA GLU A 290 7.71 -9.60 0.14
C GLU A 290 6.73 -8.90 1.10
N ASN A 291 5.42 -8.89 0.82
CA ASN A 291 4.43 -8.30 1.72
C ASN A 291 4.42 -8.97 3.10
N LEU A 292 4.59 -10.30 3.14
CA LEU A 292 4.65 -11.07 4.37
C LEU A 292 5.96 -10.87 5.15
N SER A 293 7.02 -10.40 4.49
CA SER A 293 8.30 -10.14 5.13
C SER A 293 8.31 -8.90 6.00
N TYR A 294 7.46 -7.91 5.69
CA TYR A 294 7.24 -6.75 6.56
C TYR A 294 6.45 -7.16 7.80
N LYS A 295 7.13 -7.26 8.95
CA LYS A 295 6.53 -7.61 10.24
C LYS A 295 5.35 -6.67 10.56
N PHE A 296 5.53 -5.37 10.40
CA PHE A 296 4.52 -4.38 10.80
C PHE A 296 3.38 -4.26 9.77
N ASP A 297 3.68 -4.36 8.48
CA ASP A 297 2.71 -4.09 7.41
C ASP A 297 1.95 -5.33 6.90
N SER A 298 2.46 -6.55 7.13
CA SER A 298 1.89 -7.79 6.59
C SER A 298 0.38 -8.00 6.84
N PRO A 299 -0.21 -7.76 8.03
CA PRO A 299 -1.66 -7.92 8.22
C PRO A 299 -2.45 -6.83 7.47
N LEU A 300 -1.87 -5.63 7.31
CA LEU A 300 -2.50 -4.49 6.64
C LEU A 300 -2.55 -4.74 5.13
N MET A 301 -1.45 -5.22 4.55
CA MET A 301 -1.40 -5.60 3.12
C MET A 301 -2.34 -6.78 2.82
N SER A 302 -2.43 -7.76 3.72
CA SER A 302 -3.37 -8.88 3.61
C SER A 302 -4.82 -8.43 3.74
N PHE A 303 -5.12 -7.51 4.66
CA PHE A 303 -6.45 -6.92 4.80
C PHE A 303 -6.89 -6.17 3.54
N SER A 304 -5.97 -5.41 2.94
CA SER A 304 -6.24 -4.69 1.68
C SER A 304 -6.61 -5.63 0.52
N LEU A 305 -6.03 -6.83 0.48
CA LEU A 305 -6.43 -7.87 -0.47
C LEU A 305 -7.82 -8.43 -0.12
N PHE A 306 -8.01 -8.86 1.13
CA PHE A 306 -9.26 -9.48 1.59
C PHE A 306 -10.48 -8.59 1.34
N ILE A 307 -10.38 -7.31 1.71
CA ILE A 307 -11.51 -6.39 1.64
C ILE A 307 -12.00 -6.18 0.20
N LEU A 308 -11.11 -6.27 -0.80
CA LEU A 308 -11.48 -6.17 -2.22
C LEU A 308 -12.27 -7.38 -2.73
N LEU A 309 -12.25 -8.52 -2.02
CA LEU A 309 -13.02 -9.71 -2.38
C LEU A 309 -14.47 -9.65 -1.86
N VAL A 310 -14.70 -8.93 -0.76
CA VAL A 310 -15.99 -8.84 -0.07
C VAL A 310 -17.15 -8.36 -0.96
N PRO A 311 -17.00 -7.34 -1.84
CA PRO A 311 -18.11 -6.88 -2.67
C PRO A 311 -18.70 -7.97 -3.55
N PHE A 312 -17.90 -8.94 -3.98
CA PHE A 312 -18.34 -10.00 -4.89
C PHE A 312 -19.30 -11.01 -4.26
N LEU A 313 -19.48 -11.02 -2.93
CA LEU A 313 -20.61 -11.69 -2.26
C LEU A 313 -21.98 -11.12 -2.69
N PHE A 314 -22.00 -9.90 -3.20
CA PHE A 314 -23.20 -9.17 -3.60
C PHE A 314 -23.32 -9.03 -5.12
N LYS A 315 -22.54 -9.79 -5.91
CA LYS A 315 -22.51 -9.71 -7.39
C LYS A 315 -23.89 -9.84 -8.07
N ASP A 316 -24.88 -10.41 -7.38
CA ASP A 316 -26.24 -10.59 -7.89
C ASP A 316 -27.18 -9.43 -7.51
N ASN A 317 -26.80 -8.58 -6.54
CA ASN A 317 -27.54 -7.38 -6.17
C ASN A 317 -26.68 -6.14 -6.45
N LEU A 318 -26.81 -5.60 -7.67
CA LEU A 318 -25.95 -4.51 -8.18
C LEU A 318 -25.92 -3.28 -7.26
N LYS A 319 -27.04 -2.93 -6.61
CA LYS A 319 -27.08 -1.79 -5.69
C LYS A 319 -26.15 -2.00 -4.48
N HIS A 320 -26.22 -3.19 -3.87
CA HIS A 320 -25.37 -3.55 -2.74
C HIS A 320 -23.92 -3.73 -3.20
N PHE A 321 -23.71 -4.35 -4.36
CA PHE A 321 -22.39 -4.49 -4.97
C PHE A 321 -21.70 -3.14 -5.18
N ILE A 322 -22.36 -2.16 -5.80
CA ILE A 322 -21.78 -0.83 -6.07
C ILE A 322 -21.34 -0.15 -4.77
N TYR A 323 -22.24 -0.15 -3.79
CA TYR A 323 -22.03 0.50 -2.50
C TYR A 323 -20.86 -0.15 -1.72
N ILE A 324 -20.88 -1.47 -1.60
CA ILE A 324 -19.86 -2.22 -0.86
C ILE A 324 -18.52 -2.15 -1.60
N SER A 325 -18.52 -2.17 -2.94
CA SER A 325 -17.32 -1.98 -3.75
C SER A 325 -16.68 -0.62 -3.50
N PHE A 326 -17.47 0.45 -3.50
CA PHE A 326 -16.97 1.79 -3.22
C PHE A 326 -16.26 1.86 -1.86
N ILE A 327 -16.89 1.34 -0.79
CA ILE A 327 -16.28 1.31 0.55
C ILE A 327 -15.03 0.43 0.57
N ALA A 328 -15.11 -0.80 0.04
CA ALA A 328 -13.99 -1.74 0.03
C ALA A 328 -12.76 -1.18 -0.70
N LEU A 329 -12.96 -0.52 -1.84
CA LEU A 329 -11.89 0.14 -2.59
C LEU A 329 -11.27 1.28 -1.79
N LEU A 330 -12.07 2.13 -1.14
CA LEU A 330 -11.52 3.21 -0.29
C LEU A 330 -10.74 2.67 0.91
N LEU A 331 -11.25 1.63 1.58
CA LEU A 331 -10.55 0.96 2.68
C LEU A 331 -9.23 0.35 2.21
N SER A 332 -9.25 -0.34 1.06
CA SER A 332 -8.06 -0.92 0.45
C SER A 332 -7.03 0.15 0.08
N LEU A 333 -7.41 1.20 -0.64
CA LEU A 333 -6.51 2.29 -1.03
C LEU A 333 -5.95 3.05 0.18
N SER A 334 -6.72 3.17 1.27
CA SER A 334 -6.28 3.79 2.52
C SER A 334 -5.52 2.84 3.45
N THR A 335 -5.32 1.58 3.04
CA THR A 335 -4.50 0.60 3.74
C THR A 335 -3.25 0.25 2.94
N TYR A 336 -3.43 -0.28 1.73
CA TYR A 336 -2.35 -0.62 0.81
C TYR A 336 -2.82 -0.50 -0.65
N GLN A 337 -2.30 0.49 -1.36
CA GLN A 337 -2.79 0.89 -2.69
C GLN A 337 -2.55 -0.17 -3.78
N ALA A 338 -1.49 -0.99 -3.68
CA ALA A 338 -1.10 -1.86 -4.78
C ALA A 338 -2.07 -3.03 -5.04
N SER A 339 -2.99 -3.33 -4.10
CA SER A 339 -3.95 -4.44 -4.27
C SER A 339 -5.10 -4.12 -5.21
N ASN A 340 -5.30 -2.85 -5.60
CA ASN A 340 -6.47 -2.40 -6.35
C ASN A 340 -6.74 -3.18 -7.66
N GLY A 341 -5.70 -3.70 -8.32
CA GLY A 341 -5.85 -4.51 -9.53
C GLY A 341 -6.55 -5.86 -9.29
N ILE A 342 -6.56 -6.38 -8.05
CA ILE A 342 -7.27 -7.59 -7.65
C ILE A 342 -8.78 -7.47 -7.91
N TYR A 343 -9.36 -6.29 -7.62
CA TYR A 343 -10.77 -6.03 -7.87
C TYR A 343 -11.10 -6.11 -9.38
N ILE A 344 -10.20 -5.63 -10.24
CA ILE A 344 -10.38 -5.63 -11.70
C ILE A 344 -10.37 -7.06 -12.22
N ILE A 345 -9.32 -7.83 -11.93
CA ILE A 345 -9.17 -9.20 -12.43
C ILE A 345 -10.26 -10.15 -11.90
N PHE A 346 -10.72 -9.95 -10.67
CA PHE A 346 -11.83 -10.73 -10.11
C PHE A 346 -13.15 -10.44 -10.83
N THR A 347 -13.41 -9.17 -11.14
CA THR A 347 -14.54 -8.75 -11.97
C THR A 347 -14.47 -9.42 -13.34
N LEU A 348 -13.31 -9.38 -14.00
CA LEU A 348 -13.11 -9.99 -15.33
C LEU A 348 -13.37 -11.50 -15.32
N LEU A 349 -12.92 -12.22 -14.28
CA LEU A 349 -13.19 -13.65 -14.16
C LEU A 349 -14.69 -13.92 -14.05
N LEU A 350 -15.41 -13.19 -13.19
CA LEU A 350 -16.84 -13.37 -13.01
C LEU A 350 -17.63 -13.03 -14.29
N VAL A 351 -17.21 -12.00 -15.02
CA VAL A 351 -17.79 -11.66 -16.33
C VAL A 351 -17.58 -12.80 -17.31
N LEU A 352 -16.37 -13.37 -17.37
CA LEU A 352 -16.07 -14.53 -18.19
C LEU A 352 -16.96 -15.72 -17.81
N THR A 353 -17.03 -16.10 -16.53
CA THR A 353 -17.81 -17.26 -16.10
C THR A 353 -19.30 -17.08 -16.37
N ASN A 354 -19.86 -15.89 -16.13
CA ASN A 354 -21.25 -15.60 -16.43
C ASN A 354 -21.54 -15.79 -17.92
N TYR A 355 -20.63 -15.32 -18.78
CA TYR A 355 -20.74 -15.43 -20.23
C TYR A 355 -20.59 -16.88 -20.72
N LEU A 356 -19.53 -17.59 -20.30
CA LEU A 356 -19.22 -18.95 -20.73
C LEU A 356 -20.27 -19.96 -20.29
N TYR A 357 -20.84 -19.81 -19.09
CA TYR A 357 -21.75 -20.79 -18.50
C TYR A 357 -23.23 -20.34 -18.53
N LYS A 358 -23.52 -19.22 -19.20
CA LYS A 358 -24.85 -18.63 -19.32
C LYS A 358 -25.55 -18.47 -17.96
N GLU A 359 -24.80 -18.06 -16.93
CA GLU A 359 -25.38 -17.82 -15.59
C GLU A 359 -26.20 -16.54 -15.53
N LYS A 360 -25.88 -15.56 -16.40
CA LYS A 360 -26.59 -14.30 -16.54
C LYS A 360 -26.76 -13.98 -18.02
N SER A 361 -27.78 -13.19 -18.34
CA SER A 361 -27.91 -12.62 -19.67
C SER A 361 -26.73 -11.68 -19.98
N ILE A 362 -26.43 -11.47 -21.27
CA ILE A 362 -25.37 -10.54 -21.70
C ILE A 362 -25.63 -9.13 -21.13
N LYS A 363 -26.89 -8.68 -21.13
CA LYS A 363 -27.30 -7.38 -20.58
C LYS A 363 -27.01 -7.26 -19.08
N GLU A 364 -27.31 -8.29 -18.30
CA GLU A 364 -27.00 -8.30 -16.85
C GLU A 364 -25.50 -8.36 -16.60
N ASN A 365 -24.76 -9.12 -17.41
CA ASN A 365 -23.31 -9.23 -17.29
C ASN A 365 -22.61 -7.90 -17.61
N LEU A 366 -23.07 -7.18 -18.65
CA LEU A 366 -22.59 -5.83 -18.98
C LEU A 366 -22.97 -4.80 -17.91
N LYS A 367 -24.17 -4.90 -17.33
CA LYS A 367 -24.55 -4.05 -16.18
C LYS A 367 -23.65 -4.30 -14.98
N PHE A 368 -23.30 -5.56 -14.69
CA PHE A 368 -22.36 -5.91 -13.63
C PHE A 368 -20.96 -5.32 -13.90
N LEU A 369 -20.42 -5.51 -15.11
CA LEU A 369 -19.14 -4.94 -15.51
C LEU A 369 -19.14 -3.40 -15.40
N GLY A 370 -20.16 -2.74 -15.96
CA GLY A 370 -20.30 -1.29 -15.88
C GLY A 370 -20.42 -0.78 -14.45
N SER A 371 -21.14 -1.51 -13.57
CA SER A 371 -21.22 -1.20 -12.14
C SER A 371 -19.85 -1.31 -11.47
N ALA A 372 -19.08 -2.35 -11.78
CA ALA A 372 -17.75 -2.56 -11.20
C ALA A 372 -16.76 -1.48 -11.65
N VAL A 373 -16.74 -1.15 -12.95
CA VAL A 373 -15.91 -0.09 -13.53
C VAL A 373 -16.27 1.26 -12.92
N LEU A 374 -17.57 1.58 -12.81
CA LEU A 374 -18.03 2.82 -12.20
C LEU A 374 -17.58 2.92 -10.72
N SER A 375 -17.79 1.86 -9.93
CA SER A 375 -17.32 1.82 -8.53
C SER A 375 -15.81 2.03 -8.42
N PHE A 376 -15.03 1.41 -9.30
CA PHE A 376 -13.57 1.57 -9.34
C PHE A 376 -13.17 3.02 -9.64
N ILE A 377 -13.69 3.60 -10.73
CA ILE A 377 -13.37 4.96 -11.13
C ILE A 377 -13.78 5.96 -10.04
N VAL A 378 -15.00 5.86 -9.52
CA VAL A 378 -15.50 6.77 -8.49
C VAL A 378 -14.67 6.66 -7.20
N ALA A 379 -14.34 5.44 -6.74
CA ALA A 379 -13.49 5.28 -5.56
C ALA A 379 -12.07 5.82 -5.77
N MET A 380 -11.47 5.59 -6.94
CA MET A 380 -10.14 6.12 -7.28
C MET A 380 -10.11 7.65 -7.33
N LEU A 381 -11.13 8.28 -7.93
CA LEU A 381 -11.27 9.73 -7.94
C LEU A 381 -11.46 10.27 -6.52
N VAL A 382 -12.32 9.64 -5.73
CA VAL A 382 -12.54 10.05 -4.34
C VAL A 382 -11.23 9.93 -3.54
N TYR A 383 -10.52 8.82 -3.67
CA TYR A 383 -9.24 8.63 -3.01
C TYR A 383 -8.22 9.69 -3.45
N LYS A 384 -8.04 9.90 -4.76
CA LYS A 384 -7.06 10.85 -5.31
C LYS A 384 -7.30 12.29 -4.86
N TYR A 385 -8.56 12.75 -4.88
CA TYR A 385 -8.86 14.16 -4.63
C TYR A 385 -9.16 14.49 -3.16
N PHE A 386 -9.63 13.54 -2.36
CA PHE A 386 -10.06 13.80 -0.99
C PHE A 386 -9.21 13.14 0.09
N ILE A 387 -8.50 12.04 -0.23
CA ILE A 387 -7.72 11.27 0.75
C ILE A 387 -6.23 11.41 0.51
N ALA A 388 -5.79 11.22 -0.73
CA ALA A 388 -4.38 11.13 -1.10
C ALA A 388 -3.65 12.48 -0.92
N THR A 389 -2.56 12.46 -0.17
CA THR A 389 -1.50 13.45 -0.18
C THR A 389 -0.63 13.23 -1.42
N GLN A 390 -0.26 14.32 -2.08
CA GLN A 390 0.63 14.25 -3.23
C GLN A 390 2.04 13.89 -2.74
N VAL A 391 2.60 12.83 -3.31
CA VAL A 391 3.96 12.37 -3.03
C VAL A 391 4.73 12.37 -4.34
N ASN A 392 5.98 12.85 -4.29
CA ASN A 392 6.90 12.85 -5.42
C ASN A 392 8.31 12.44 -4.95
N GLY A 393 8.46 11.17 -4.62
CA GLY A 393 9.73 10.57 -4.17
C GLY A 393 10.11 9.37 -5.04
N TYR A 394 10.46 8.26 -4.39
CA TYR A 394 10.69 6.98 -5.07
C TYR A 394 9.42 6.42 -5.77
N VAL A 395 8.24 6.88 -5.34
CA VAL A 395 6.94 6.71 -6.01
C VAL A 395 6.32 8.09 -6.22
N SER A 396 5.53 8.22 -7.30
CA SER A 396 4.77 9.44 -7.59
C SER A 396 3.27 9.20 -7.65
N SER A 397 2.51 10.11 -7.04
CA SER A 397 1.04 10.15 -7.12
C SER A 397 0.51 10.82 -8.41
N TYR A 398 1.39 11.32 -9.28
CA TYR A 398 1.01 11.97 -10.53
C TYR A 398 0.67 10.95 -11.62
N ALA A 399 -0.29 11.30 -12.48
CA ALA A 399 -0.59 10.53 -13.66
C ALA A 399 0.50 10.74 -14.72
N MET A 400 0.80 9.68 -15.46
CA MET A 400 1.65 9.72 -16.64
C MET A 400 0.94 10.44 -17.80
N SER A 401 1.70 11.00 -18.74
CA SER A 401 1.13 11.55 -19.98
C SER A 401 0.41 10.47 -20.79
N PHE A 402 -0.65 10.87 -21.49
CA PHE A 402 -1.46 9.96 -22.30
C PHE A 402 -0.67 9.29 -23.42
N THR A 403 0.25 10.02 -24.05
CA THR A 403 1.15 9.51 -25.10
C THR A 403 1.96 8.30 -24.62
N LYS A 404 2.58 8.41 -23.44
CA LYS A 404 3.40 7.35 -22.87
C LYS A 404 2.55 6.13 -22.45
N ILE A 405 1.27 6.32 -22.10
CA ILE A 405 0.34 5.20 -21.86
C ILE A 405 0.07 4.44 -23.16
N LEU A 406 -0.15 5.14 -24.28
CA LEU A 406 -0.38 4.50 -25.60
C LEU A 406 0.83 3.72 -26.10
N GLU A 407 2.04 4.15 -25.79
CA GLU A 407 3.30 3.43 -26.08
C GLU A 407 3.52 2.18 -25.20
N GLY A 408 2.54 1.84 -24.35
CA GLY A 408 2.60 0.71 -23.42
C GLY A 408 3.10 1.07 -22.03
N GLY A 409 3.63 2.28 -21.82
CA GLY A 409 3.92 2.89 -20.51
C GLY A 409 4.46 1.92 -19.45
N ASN A 410 3.80 1.89 -18.30
CA ASN A 410 4.18 0.99 -17.21
C ASN A 410 3.83 -0.48 -17.53
N LEU A 411 2.86 -0.78 -18.39
CA LEU A 411 2.49 -2.16 -18.71
C LEU A 411 3.71 -2.94 -19.25
N LYS A 412 4.47 -2.36 -20.19
CA LYS A 412 5.69 -2.99 -20.73
C LYS A 412 6.70 -3.29 -19.62
N ILE A 413 6.87 -2.36 -18.68
CA ILE A 413 7.78 -2.51 -17.54
C ILE A 413 7.32 -3.67 -16.65
N TYR A 414 6.05 -3.70 -16.24
CA TYR A 414 5.51 -4.75 -15.38
C TYR A 414 5.58 -6.14 -16.04
N LEU A 415 5.27 -6.25 -17.34
CA LEU A 415 5.40 -7.52 -18.06
C LEU A 415 6.85 -7.98 -18.17
N SER A 416 7.79 -7.05 -18.39
CA SER A 416 9.23 -7.37 -18.40
C SER A 416 9.71 -7.92 -17.06
N TYR A 417 9.24 -7.35 -15.94
CA TYR A 417 9.53 -7.85 -14.60
C TYR A 417 8.90 -9.22 -14.35
N ILE A 418 7.64 -9.46 -14.73
CA ILE A 418 7.03 -10.80 -14.61
C ILE A 418 7.90 -11.84 -15.30
N PHE A 419 8.33 -11.57 -16.54
CA PHE A 419 9.16 -12.49 -17.28
C PHE A 419 10.55 -12.65 -16.63
N SER A 420 11.23 -11.55 -16.32
CA SER A 420 12.60 -11.61 -15.78
C SER A 420 12.65 -12.26 -14.40
N ASP A 421 11.66 -11.99 -13.55
CA ASP A 421 11.57 -12.56 -12.21
C ASP A 421 11.25 -14.05 -12.26
N LEU A 422 10.23 -14.44 -13.02
CA LEU A 422 9.62 -15.76 -12.87
C LEU A 422 10.17 -16.81 -13.82
N LYS A 423 10.86 -16.44 -14.91
CA LYS A 423 11.33 -17.39 -15.96
C LYS A 423 12.09 -18.61 -15.41
N ASP A 424 12.84 -18.44 -14.31
CA ASP A 424 13.69 -19.48 -13.73
C ASP A 424 12.95 -20.28 -12.63
N LEU A 425 11.70 -19.92 -12.30
CA LEU A 425 10.92 -20.57 -11.23
C LEU A 425 10.04 -21.68 -11.82
N PRO A 426 9.99 -22.88 -11.20
CA PRO A 426 9.02 -23.92 -11.56
C PRO A 426 7.57 -23.42 -11.55
N PHE A 427 7.24 -22.50 -10.65
CA PHE A 427 5.93 -21.84 -10.57
C PHE A 427 5.51 -21.19 -11.90
N PHE A 428 6.44 -20.60 -12.65
CA PHE A 428 6.14 -19.98 -13.94
C PHE A 428 5.77 -21.01 -14.99
N ILE A 429 6.56 -22.08 -15.09
CA ILE A 429 6.29 -23.20 -16.01
C ILE A 429 4.93 -23.81 -15.71
N PHE A 430 4.64 -24.12 -14.44
CA PHE A 430 3.33 -24.64 -14.04
C PHE A 430 2.20 -23.65 -14.33
N SER A 431 2.43 -22.35 -14.17
CA SER A 431 1.43 -21.33 -14.50
C SER A 431 1.15 -21.24 -16.00
N LEU A 432 2.15 -21.43 -16.88
CA LEU A 432 1.95 -21.51 -18.32
C LEU A 432 1.15 -22.75 -18.72
N VAL A 433 1.48 -23.92 -18.15
CA VAL A 433 0.70 -25.16 -18.38
C VAL A 433 -0.74 -24.99 -17.89
N ILE A 434 -0.94 -24.37 -16.72
CA ILE A 434 -2.28 -24.11 -16.18
C ILE A 434 -3.05 -23.10 -17.03
N ALA A 435 -2.40 -22.10 -17.62
CA ALA A 435 -3.05 -21.20 -18.57
C ALA A 435 -3.56 -21.94 -19.82
N LEU A 436 -2.79 -22.90 -20.34
CA LEU A 436 -3.23 -23.77 -21.43
C LEU A 436 -4.41 -24.66 -20.99
N LEU A 437 -4.30 -25.31 -19.83
CA LEU A 437 -5.39 -26.12 -19.26
C LEU A 437 -6.64 -25.29 -19.00
N PHE A 438 -6.50 -24.02 -18.66
CA PHE A 438 -7.59 -23.08 -18.46
C PHE A 438 -8.34 -22.82 -19.77
N ILE A 439 -7.61 -22.53 -20.85
CA ILE A 439 -8.22 -22.38 -22.18
C ILE A 439 -8.97 -23.65 -22.57
N LEU A 440 -8.33 -24.82 -22.43
CA LEU A 440 -8.96 -26.11 -22.74
C LEU A 440 -10.21 -26.35 -21.89
N ALA A 441 -10.12 -26.13 -20.57
CA ALA A 441 -11.23 -26.32 -19.65
C ALA A 441 -12.41 -25.40 -19.98
N CYS A 442 -12.15 -24.12 -20.28
CA CYS A 442 -13.18 -23.18 -20.70
C CYS A 442 -13.80 -23.58 -22.06
N THR A 443 -13.00 -24.00 -23.03
CA THR A 443 -13.49 -24.41 -24.35
C THR A 443 -14.35 -25.67 -24.30
N PHE A 444 -13.99 -26.67 -23.49
CA PHE A 444 -14.70 -27.94 -23.44
C PHE A 444 -15.87 -27.99 -22.46
N ASN A 445 -15.85 -27.21 -21.37
CA ASN A 445 -16.91 -27.25 -20.35
C ASN A 445 -17.96 -26.13 -20.50
N SER A 446 -17.72 -25.12 -21.35
CA SER A 446 -18.62 -23.99 -21.55
C SER A 446 -19.94 -24.37 -22.24
N LYS A 447 -21.00 -23.58 -21.99
CA LYS A 447 -22.29 -23.62 -22.70
C LYS A 447 -22.34 -22.74 -23.95
N GLN A 448 -21.23 -22.07 -24.30
CA GLN A 448 -21.05 -21.31 -25.54
C GLN A 448 -20.38 -22.18 -26.62
N THR A 449 -20.29 -21.66 -27.84
CA THR A 449 -19.58 -22.35 -28.92
C THR A 449 -18.08 -22.45 -28.60
N LYS A 450 -17.43 -23.54 -29.03
CA LYS A 450 -16.01 -23.79 -28.74
C LYS A 450 -15.10 -22.62 -29.15
N LEU A 451 -15.37 -22.00 -30.30
CA LEU A 451 -14.64 -20.84 -30.80
C LEU A 451 -14.79 -19.62 -29.89
N LEU A 452 -16.03 -19.26 -29.52
CA LEU A 452 -16.27 -18.13 -28.63
C LEU A 452 -15.66 -18.34 -27.25
N SER A 453 -15.73 -19.57 -26.73
CA SER A 453 -15.12 -19.94 -25.45
C SER A 453 -13.59 -19.85 -25.49
N PHE A 454 -12.97 -20.34 -26.56
CA PHE A 454 -11.54 -20.24 -26.78
C PHE A 454 -11.07 -18.77 -26.83
N ILE A 455 -11.71 -17.95 -27.66
CA ILE A 455 -11.40 -16.53 -27.80
C ILE A 455 -11.61 -15.79 -26.46
N SER A 456 -12.74 -16.00 -25.81
CA SER A 456 -13.06 -15.32 -24.53
C SER A 456 -12.06 -15.69 -23.43
N SER A 457 -11.56 -16.92 -23.42
CA SER A 457 -10.55 -17.36 -22.44
C SER A 457 -9.20 -16.69 -22.69
N ILE A 458 -8.78 -16.57 -23.95
CA ILE A 458 -7.57 -15.83 -24.34
C ILE A 458 -7.71 -14.35 -23.98
N VAL A 459 -8.86 -13.74 -24.28
CA VAL A 459 -9.15 -12.35 -23.92
C VAL A 459 -9.07 -12.14 -22.41
N PHE A 460 -9.61 -13.05 -21.61
CA PHE A 460 -9.48 -12.96 -20.15
C PHE A 460 -8.02 -13.05 -19.68
N LEU A 461 -7.23 -13.99 -20.21
CA LEU A 461 -5.82 -14.12 -19.85
C LEU A 461 -5.02 -12.86 -20.24
N ALA A 462 -5.26 -12.34 -21.45
CA ALA A 462 -4.62 -11.11 -21.93
C ALA A 462 -5.00 -9.91 -21.07
N LEU A 463 -6.30 -9.68 -20.81
CA LEU A 463 -6.75 -8.58 -19.96
C LEU A 463 -6.28 -8.72 -18.51
N GLY A 464 -6.23 -9.95 -17.98
CA GLY A 464 -5.68 -10.24 -16.65
C GLY A 464 -4.22 -9.83 -16.53
N LEU A 465 -3.38 -10.22 -17.51
CA LEU A 465 -1.99 -9.81 -17.59
C LEU A 465 -1.81 -8.31 -17.82
N CYS A 466 -2.72 -7.67 -18.56
CA CYS A 466 -2.66 -6.23 -18.81
C CYS A 466 -3.10 -5.39 -17.62
N LEU A 467 -3.99 -5.89 -16.75
CA LEU A 467 -4.70 -5.08 -15.76
C LEU A 467 -4.45 -5.49 -14.30
N PHE A 468 -3.64 -6.53 -14.01
CA PHE A 468 -3.38 -6.98 -12.63
C PHE A 468 -2.77 -5.89 -11.74
N SER A 469 -2.04 -4.93 -12.31
CA SER A 469 -1.43 -3.81 -11.57
C SER A 469 -2.39 -2.62 -11.33
N GLY A 470 -3.58 -2.66 -11.93
CA GLY A 470 -4.61 -1.63 -11.80
C GLY A 470 -4.09 -0.21 -11.99
N ALA A 471 -4.34 0.66 -11.01
CA ALA A 471 -3.98 2.08 -11.07
C ALA A 471 -2.48 2.36 -11.21
N TYR A 472 -1.59 1.40 -10.90
CA TYR A 472 -0.15 1.60 -11.05
C TYR A 472 0.26 1.72 -12.53
N LEU A 473 -0.57 1.23 -13.45
CA LEU A 473 -0.33 1.35 -14.89
C LEU A 473 -0.35 2.80 -15.39
N VAL A 474 -1.02 3.70 -14.67
CA VAL A 474 -1.18 5.11 -15.08
C VAL A 474 -0.33 6.09 -14.28
N LEU A 475 0.46 5.62 -13.31
CA LEU A 475 1.33 6.49 -12.48
C LEU A 475 2.59 6.90 -13.24
N SER A 476 3.06 8.14 -13.05
CA SER A 476 4.29 8.63 -13.68
C SER A 476 5.55 7.89 -13.19
N LYS A 477 5.58 7.53 -11.90
CA LYS A 477 6.61 6.70 -11.25
C LYS A 477 5.94 5.64 -10.37
N PRO A 478 5.65 4.44 -10.89
CA PRO A 478 5.01 3.37 -10.12
C PRO A 478 5.99 2.68 -9.16
N LEU A 479 5.47 1.90 -8.22
CA LEU A 479 6.28 1.07 -7.33
C LEU A 479 6.72 -0.21 -8.06
N LEU A 480 8.03 -0.36 -8.28
CA LEU A 480 8.61 -1.51 -9.00
C LEU A 480 9.23 -2.57 -8.07
N TYR A 481 8.76 -2.68 -6.83
CA TYR A 481 9.18 -3.74 -5.90
C TYR A 481 8.22 -4.93 -5.98
N PRO A 482 8.68 -6.17 -5.71
CA PRO A 482 7.84 -7.37 -5.74
C PRO A 482 6.46 -7.21 -5.07
N ARG A 483 6.38 -6.50 -3.94
CA ARG A 483 5.14 -6.24 -3.18
C ARG A 483 4.07 -5.49 -3.95
N ALA A 484 4.44 -4.78 -5.02
CA ALA A 484 3.49 -4.08 -5.90
C ALA A 484 2.76 -5.02 -6.87
N PHE A 485 3.27 -6.24 -7.08
CA PHE A 485 2.79 -7.20 -8.07
C PHE A 485 1.76 -8.18 -7.47
N ILE A 486 1.21 -7.90 -6.28
CA ILE A 486 0.24 -8.79 -5.60
C ILE A 486 -1.00 -9.13 -6.43
N GLY A 487 -1.39 -8.24 -7.35
CA GLY A 487 -2.46 -8.54 -8.31
C GLY A 487 -2.15 -9.71 -9.24
N PHE A 488 -0.87 -9.95 -9.57
CA PHE A 488 -0.46 -11.07 -10.40
C PHE A 488 -0.66 -12.40 -9.66
N GLY A 489 -0.27 -12.49 -8.39
CA GLY A 489 -0.54 -13.67 -7.56
C GLY A 489 -2.03 -13.99 -7.48
N ALA A 490 -2.87 -12.96 -7.32
CA ALA A 490 -4.32 -13.11 -7.38
C ALA A 490 -4.84 -13.54 -8.76
N PHE A 491 -4.28 -13.03 -9.85
CA PHE A 491 -4.64 -13.45 -11.21
C PHE A 491 -4.37 -14.95 -11.41
N ILE A 492 -3.19 -15.43 -11.01
CA ILE A 492 -2.85 -16.86 -11.11
C ILE A 492 -3.78 -17.71 -10.23
N ALA A 493 -4.07 -17.30 -8.99
CA ALA A 493 -5.02 -17.99 -8.13
C ALA A 493 -6.43 -18.10 -8.76
N LEU A 494 -6.88 -17.03 -9.44
CA LEU A 494 -8.15 -17.02 -10.15
C LEU A 494 -8.18 -17.97 -11.35
N VAL A 495 -7.08 -18.08 -12.10
CA VAL A 495 -6.94 -19.07 -13.18
C VAL A 495 -6.95 -20.49 -12.60
N TYR A 496 -6.18 -20.74 -11.54
CA TYR A 496 -6.08 -22.05 -10.88
C TYR A 496 -7.44 -22.52 -10.38
N ILE A 497 -8.18 -21.66 -9.68
CA ILE A 497 -9.44 -22.06 -9.08
C ILE A 497 -10.54 -22.29 -10.13
N ASN A 498 -10.50 -21.55 -11.25
CA ASN A 498 -11.49 -21.68 -12.31
C ASN A 498 -11.41 -23.02 -13.05
N LEU A 499 -10.25 -23.68 -13.06
CA LEU A 499 -10.09 -25.05 -13.55
C LEU A 499 -11.03 -26.08 -12.88
N PHE A 500 -11.64 -25.73 -11.76
CA PHE A 500 -12.55 -26.56 -10.98
C PHE A 500 -13.99 -26.04 -10.91
N TYR A 501 -14.37 -25.10 -11.80
CA TYR A 501 -15.72 -24.51 -11.82
C TYR A 501 -16.80 -25.54 -12.20
N MET A 502 -16.69 -26.14 -13.38
CA MET A 502 -17.61 -27.17 -13.91
C MET A 502 -16.76 -28.21 -14.64
N LYS A 503 -17.03 -29.51 -14.43
CA LYS A 503 -16.22 -30.57 -15.05
C LYS A 503 -17.07 -31.70 -15.62
N ASN A 504 -16.87 -31.99 -16.91
CA ASN A 504 -17.45 -33.15 -17.58
C ASN A 504 -16.40 -34.25 -17.88
N SER A 505 -15.12 -33.91 -18.15
CA SER A 505 -14.06 -34.89 -18.47
C SER A 505 -13.25 -35.34 -17.24
N LYS A 506 -13.15 -36.65 -17.03
CA LYS A 506 -12.34 -37.26 -15.96
C LYS A 506 -10.83 -37.00 -16.15
N ILE A 507 -10.32 -37.04 -17.39
CA ILE A 507 -8.89 -36.86 -17.68
C ILE A 507 -8.46 -35.42 -17.38
N LEU A 508 -9.17 -34.43 -17.93
CA LEU A 508 -8.92 -33.02 -17.63
C LEU A 508 -9.07 -32.73 -16.12
N LYS A 509 -9.98 -33.45 -15.44
CA LYS A 509 -10.11 -33.32 -13.99
C LYS A 509 -8.81 -33.64 -13.27
N VAL A 510 -8.21 -34.79 -13.58
CA VAL A 510 -6.96 -35.29 -12.97
C VAL A 510 -5.79 -34.38 -13.31
N LEU A 511 -5.60 -34.02 -14.58
CA LEU A 511 -4.53 -33.11 -15.01
C LEU A 511 -4.58 -31.78 -14.26
N ASN A 512 -5.76 -31.16 -14.16
CA ASN A 512 -5.94 -29.91 -13.43
C ASN A 512 -5.55 -30.07 -11.94
N VAL A 513 -5.89 -31.18 -11.29
CA VAL A 513 -5.50 -31.42 -9.89
C VAL A 513 -3.98 -31.55 -9.76
N VAL A 514 -3.36 -32.34 -10.63
CA VAL A 514 -1.91 -32.59 -10.59
C VAL A 514 -1.12 -31.30 -10.78
N PHE A 515 -1.41 -30.52 -11.83
CA PHE A 515 -0.65 -29.30 -12.10
C PHE A 515 -0.91 -28.20 -11.07
N VAL A 516 -2.14 -28.07 -10.56
CA VAL A 516 -2.42 -27.13 -9.46
C VAL A 516 -1.68 -27.55 -8.18
N ALA A 517 -1.63 -28.85 -7.86
CA ALA A 517 -0.88 -29.35 -6.71
C ALA A 517 0.63 -29.10 -6.87
N LEU A 518 1.20 -29.37 -8.05
CA LEU A 518 2.62 -29.12 -8.34
C LEU A 518 2.97 -27.63 -8.30
N GLY A 519 2.16 -26.79 -8.94
CA GLY A 519 2.32 -25.33 -8.91
C GLY A 519 2.28 -24.79 -7.49
N SER A 520 1.27 -25.20 -6.71
CA SER A 520 1.13 -24.79 -5.31
C SER A 520 2.23 -25.35 -4.41
N TYR A 521 2.67 -26.58 -4.60
CA TYR A 521 3.80 -27.15 -3.87
C TYR A 521 5.11 -26.41 -4.16
N SER A 522 5.34 -26.01 -5.42
CA SER A 522 6.52 -25.21 -5.78
C SER A 522 6.57 -23.87 -5.04
N LEU A 523 5.41 -23.26 -4.78
CA LEU A 523 5.31 -22.03 -3.97
C LEU A 523 5.63 -22.28 -2.50
N VAL A 524 5.18 -23.41 -1.93
CA VAL A 524 5.51 -23.80 -0.54
C VAL A 524 7.01 -23.98 -0.39
N VAL A 525 7.65 -24.72 -1.31
CA VAL A 525 9.11 -24.93 -1.31
C VAL A 525 9.87 -23.62 -1.48
N PHE A 526 9.42 -22.75 -2.38
CA PHE A 526 10.01 -21.43 -2.57
C PHE A 526 9.91 -20.58 -1.30
N ALA A 527 8.73 -20.51 -0.67
CA ALA A 527 8.49 -19.74 0.56
C ALA A 527 9.38 -20.22 1.72
N SER A 528 9.49 -21.54 1.92
CA SER A 528 10.36 -22.10 2.96
C SER A 528 11.85 -21.87 2.67
N SER A 529 12.28 -21.99 1.41
CA SER A 529 13.66 -21.69 0.99
C SER A 529 13.99 -20.22 1.20
N TYR A 530 13.07 -19.33 0.82
CA TYR A 530 13.19 -17.89 0.99
C TYR A 530 13.33 -17.51 2.46
N GLY A 531 12.47 -18.04 3.34
CA GLY A 531 12.54 -17.81 4.77
C GLY A 531 13.92 -18.13 5.35
N ASN A 532 14.49 -19.29 5.02
CA ASN A 532 15.83 -19.65 5.48
C ASN A 532 16.93 -18.73 4.89
N ALA A 533 16.81 -18.38 3.61
CA ALA A 533 17.79 -17.53 2.93
C ALA A 533 17.81 -16.10 3.49
N ILE A 534 16.66 -15.53 3.81
CA ILE A 534 16.58 -14.17 4.37
C ILE A 534 17.01 -14.14 5.83
N SER A 535 16.72 -15.17 6.63
CA SER A 535 17.26 -15.29 8.00
C SER A 535 18.78 -15.38 8.00
N ALA A 536 19.36 -16.20 7.13
CA ALA A 536 20.81 -16.31 6.99
C ALA A 536 21.45 -14.97 6.56
N GLN A 537 20.80 -14.24 5.65
CA GLN A 537 21.24 -12.90 5.25
C GLN A 537 21.21 -11.93 6.44
N GLN A 538 20.14 -11.92 7.24
CA GLN A 538 20.05 -11.04 8.41
C GLN A 538 21.13 -11.35 9.45
N SER A 539 21.34 -12.62 9.80
CA SER A 539 22.37 -13.01 10.76
C SER A 539 23.77 -12.60 10.29
N TYR A 540 24.07 -12.82 9.01
CA TYR A 540 25.31 -12.37 8.39
C TYR A 540 25.46 -10.84 8.48
N MET A 541 24.42 -10.11 8.07
CA MET A 541 24.39 -8.65 8.08
C MET A 541 24.56 -8.06 9.49
N MET A 542 23.89 -8.60 10.51
CA MET A 542 24.03 -8.15 11.90
C MET A 542 25.44 -8.41 12.44
N GLN A 543 26.04 -9.55 12.11
CA GLN A 543 27.43 -9.83 12.48
C GLN A 543 28.39 -8.82 11.85
N ARG A 544 28.23 -8.52 10.55
CA ARG A 544 29.04 -7.51 9.84
C ARG A 544 28.83 -6.11 10.43
N ALA A 545 27.59 -5.76 10.78
CA ALA A 545 27.29 -4.50 11.45
C ALA A 545 27.97 -4.41 12.83
N GLY A 546 27.96 -5.50 13.61
CA GLY A 546 28.62 -5.58 14.92
C GLY A 546 30.14 -5.38 14.83
N PHE A 547 30.81 -6.04 13.87
CA PHE A 547 32.25 -5.83 13.64
C PHE A 547 32.55 -4.39 13.26
N LEU A 548 31.74 -3.79 12.38
CA LEU A 548 31.91 -2.38 12.02
C LEU A 548 31.65 -1.43 13.18
N ALA A 549 30.61 -1.66 13.98
CA ALA A 549 30.31 -0.83 15.14
C ALA A 549 31.45 -0.87 16.17
N LYS A 550 32.02 -2.06 16.40
CA LYS A 550 33.21 -2.25 17.26
C LYS A 550 34.41 -1.49 16.73
N ASP A 551 34.73 -1.62 15.45
CA ASP A 551 35.88 -0.95 14.87
C ASP A 551 35.71 0.58 14.89
N LEU A 552 34.52 1.09 14.54
CA LEU A 552 34.23 2.52 14.59
C LEU A 552 34.29 3.09 16.01
N SER A 553 33.92 2.34 17.05
CA SER A 553 33.99 2.82 18.43
C SER A 553 35.43 3.00 18.93
N THR A 554 36.42 2.33 18.32
CA THR A 554 37.85 2.59 18.58
C THR A 554 38.34 3.90 17.94
N LEU A 555 37.64 4.38 16.91
CA LEU A 555 38.01 5.56 16.11
C LEU A 555 37.21 6.82 16.47
N VAL A 556 35.99 6.63 16.98
CA VAL A 556 35.02 7.70 17.25
C VAL A 556 34.48 7.55 18.67
N SER A 557 34.76 8.54 19.52
CA SER A 557 34.19 8.58 20.86
C SER A 557 32.66 8.67 20.82
N ARG A 558 32.01 8.19 21.89
CA ARG A 558 30.53 8.15 21.99
C ARG A 558 29.88 9.52 21.75
N GLU A 559 30.47 10.58 22.29
CA GLU A 559 29.99 11.97 22.16
C GLU A 559 30.11 12.51 20.72
N ALA A 560 31.11 12.04 19.97
CA ALA A 560 31.36 12.46 18.61
C ALA A 560 30.47 11.77 17.57
N GLN A 561 29.79 10.66 17.91
CA GLN A 561 28.99 9.88 16.95
C GLN A 561 27.91 10.73 16.26
N THR A 562 27.18 11.55 17.02
CA THR A 562 26.11 12.42 16.51
C THR A 562 26.59 13.55 15.59
N LYS A 563 27.91 13.77 15.52
CA LYS A 563 28.56 14.75 14.65
C LYS A 563 29.40 14.09 13.56
N THR A 564 29.46 12.77 13.53
CA THR A 564 30.30 11.98 12.61
C THR A 564 29.43 11.30 11.58
N GLY A 565 29.75 11.48 10.30
CA GLY A 565 29.05 10.80 9.22
C GLY A 565 29.76 9.52 8.77
N ILE A 566 28.98 8.48 8.48
CA ILE A 566 29.46 7.22 7.91
C ILE A 566 28.97 7.09 6.48
N VAL A 567 29.89 6.79 5.57
CA VAL A 567 29.62 6.59 4.14
C VAL A 567 30.11 5.21 3.76
N PHE A 568 29.24 4.38 3.19
CA PHE A 568 29.63 3.09 2.66
C PHE A 568 30.09 3.24 1.21
N GLU A 569 31.21 2.60 0.87
CA GLU A 569 31.75 2.55 -0.50
C GLU A 569 31.74 1.13 -1.05
N GLY A 570 31.92 0.12 -0.19
CA GLY A 570 31.84 -1.31 -0.51
C GLY A 570 30.49 -1.94 -0.16
N SER A 571 30.40 -3.27 -0.23
CA SER A 571 29.19 -4.01 0.12
C SER A 571 29.54 -5.32 0.83
N ILE A 572 28.75 -5.68 1.84
CA ILE A 572 28.89 -6.99 2.51
C ILE A 572 28.56 -8.17 1.58
N GLY A 573 27.86 -7.91 0.47
CA GLY A 573 27.36 -8.93 -0.45
C GLY A 573 26.28 -9.83 0.18
N TYR A 574 26.13 -11.03 -0.38
CA TYR A 574 25.22 -12.05 0.14
C TYR A 574 25.92 -13.05 1.04
N SER A 575 25.21 -13.59 2.03
CA SER A 575 25.66 -14.76 2.76
C SER A 575 25.78 -15.97 1.83
N PRO A 576 26.65 -16.96 2.10
CA PRO A 576 26.76 -18.17 1.29
C PRO A 576 25.43 -18.90 1.05
N VAL A 577 24.56 -18.95 2.07
CA VAL A 577 23.23 -19.60 1.99
C VAL A 577 22.31 -18.81 1.06
N THR A 578 22.33 -17.49 1.18
CA THR A 578 21.53 -16.58 0.36
C THR A 578 22.00 -16.54 -1.09
N ASP A 579 23.31 -16.57 -1.33
CA ASP A 579 23.92 -16.66 -2.66
C ASP A 579 23.44 -17.93 -3.39
N ASN A 580 23.41 -19.07 -2.70
CA ASN A 580 22.88 -20.32 -3.26
C ASN A 580 21.38 -20.22 -3.60
N PHE A 581 20.58 -19.59 -2.73
CA PHE A 581 19.16 -19.33 -3.01
C PHE A 581 18.97 -18.45 -4.26
N ILE A 582 19.77 -17.40 -4.41
CA ILE A 582 19.72 -16.50 -5.57
C ILE A 582 20.16 -17.22 -6.84
N LYS A 583 21.23 -18.02 -6.81
CA LYS A 583 21.65 -18.84 -7.95
C LYS A 583 20.56 -19.80 -8.42
N ARG A 584 19.83 -20.40 -7.48
CA ARG A 584 18.76 -21.35 -7.78
C ARG A 584 17.50 -20.70 -8.37
N TYR A 585 17.13 -19.51 -7.90
CA TYR A 585 15.83 -18.89 -8.22
C TYR A 585 15.94 -17.54 -8.95
N GLY A 586 17.15 -17.16 -9.38
CA GLY A 586 17.39 -16.05 -10.28
C GLY A 586 16.96 -14.68 -9.76
N SER A 587 16.45 -13.86 -10.69
CA SER A 587 16.09 -12.44 -10.46
C SER A 587 15.07 -12.26 -9.33
N MET A 588 14.06 -13.13 -9.23
CA MET A 588 13.05 -13.02 -8.19
C MET A 588 13.66 -13.15 -6.80
N ALA A 589 14.53 -14.13 -6.60
CA ALA A 589 15.23 -14.30 -5.32
C ALA A 589 16.14 -13.12 -5.00
N GLN A 590 16.86 -12.60 -6.00
CA GLN A 590 17.72 -11.43 -5.81
C GLN A 590 16.93 -10.20 -5.34
N ARG A 591 15.74 -9.97 -5.89
CA ARG A 591 14.88 -8.82 -5.55
C ARG A 591 14.16 -8.97 -4.22
N LEU A 592 13.95 -10.19 -3.72
CA LEU A 592 13.33 -10.46 -2.42
C LEU A 592 14.27 -10.33 -1.23
N ILE A 593 15.58 -10.37 -1.47
CA ILE A 593 16.59 -10.23 -0.42
C ILE A 593 17.06 -8.77 -0.41
N PRO A 594 16.63 -7.96 0.58
CA PRO A 594 17.14 -6.61 0.70
C PRO A 594 18.61 -6.66 1.07
N ILE A 595 19.43 -5.86 0.38
CA ILE A 595 20.81 -5.60 0.80
C ILE A 595 20.81 -4.24 1.52
N THR A 596 21.42 -4.21 2.70
CA THR A 596 21.84 -2.97 3.39
C THR A 596 23.36 -3.05 3.60
N LEU A 597 23.98 -2.01 4.16
CA LEU A 597 25.45 -1.92 4.24
C LEU A 597 26.10 -2.07 2.85
N LEU A 598 25.60 -1.29 1.87
CA LEU A 598 26.16 -1.23 0.51
C LEU A 598 26.59 0.18 0.14
N GLY A 599 27.49 0.28 -0.85
CA GLY A 599 28.01 1.51 -1.44
C GLY A 599 26.99 2.30 -2.26
N ASN A 600 25.84 2.60 -1.65
CA ASN A 600 24.79 3.42 -2.24
C ASN A 600 24.33 4.46 -1.21
N PRO A 601 24.91 5.66 -1.20
CA PRO A 601 24.58 6.68 -0.19
C PRO A 601 23.12 7.16 -0.27
N LEU A 602 22.40 6.87 -1.35
CA LEU A 602 20.99 7.23 -1.53
C LEU A 602 20.01 6.19 -0.96
N TRP A 603 20.48 5.00 -0.57
CA TRP A 603 19.62 3.99 0.04
C TRP A 603 19.36 4.31 1.52
N PRO A 604 18.15 4.73 1.93
CA PRO A 604 17.92 5.29 3.28
C PRO A 604 18.14 4.29 4.41
N TRP A 605 17.98 3.00 4.12
CA TRP A 605 18.03 1.92 5.10
C TRP A 605 19.44 1.35 5.29
N ASN A 606 20.45 1.88 4.58
CA ASN A 606 21.80 1.34 4.59
C ASN A 606 22.45 1.28 5.96
N ARG A 607 22.21 2.29 6.82
CA ARG A 607 22.79 2.40 8.16
C ARG A 607 21.96 1.72 9.25
N GLN A 608 20.77 1.23 8.93
CA GLN A 608 19.86 0.70 9.94
C GLN A 608 20.44 -0.44 10.77
N PRO A 609 21.22 -1.38 10.19
CA PRO A 609 21.92 -2.38 10.99
C PRO A 609 22.86 -1.78 12.04
N LEU A 610 23.56 -0.68 11.73
CA LEU A 610 24.44 0.00 12.69
C LEU A 610 23.66 0.71 13.80
N ILE A 611 22.54 1.33 13.46
CA ILE A 611 21.65 1.94 14.45
C ILE A 611 21.10 0.86 15.39
N TYR A 612 20.75 -0.29 14.85
CA TYR A 612 20.32 -1.46 15.62
C TYR A 612 21.41 -1.96 16.59
N GLN A 613 22.70 -1.76 16.28
CA GLN A 613 23.80 -2.00 17.21
C GLN A 613 23.97 -0.90 18.29
N GLY A 614 23.06 0.07 18.38
CA GLY A 614 23.07 1.15 19.37
C GLY A 614 23.94 2.35 19.01
N THR A 615 24.27 2.52 17.72
CA THR A 615 25.11 3.64 17.26
C THR A 615 24.28 4.82 16.75
N ASN A 616 24.80 6.04 16.92
CA ASN A 616 24.10 7.29 16.53
C ASN A 616 24.83 8.08 15.44
N TYR A 617 25.51 7.37 14.53
CA TYR A 617 26.23 8.01 13.43
C TYR A 617 25.29 8.67 12.41
N LYS A 618 25.71 9.83 11.88
CA LYS A 618 24.98 10.56 10.83
C LYS A 618 25.12 9.91 9.46
N SER A 619 24.11 10.11 8.61
CA SER A 619 24.13 9.64 7.22
C SER A 619 24.83 10.64 6.29
N TYR A 620 25.16 10.20 5.07
CA TYR A 620 25.73 11.04 4.01
C TYR A 620 24.93 12.33 3.75
N ASN A 621 23.59 12.25 3.79
CA ASN A 621 22.69 13.37 3.48
C ASN A 621 22.48 14.32 4.67
N GLU A 622 22.88 13.95 5.88
CA GLU A 622 22.74 14.79 7.08
C GLU A 622 23.94 15.73 7.22
N ALA A 623 24.11 16.70 6.30
CA ALA A 623 25.01 17.88 6.30
C ALA A 623 26.52 17.71 6.62
N VAL A 624 26.98 16.59 7.19
CA VAL A 624 28.36 16.40 7.67
C VAL A 624 29.28 15.90 6.56
N CYS A 625 28.76 15.14 5.59
CA CYS A 625 29.54 14.46 4.54
C CYS A 625 29.09 14.76 3.11
N ALA A 626 28.41 15.90 2.90
CA ALA A 626 27.96 16.32 1.58
C ALA A 626 29.14 16.41 0.57
N PRO A 627 28.92 16.18 -0.73
CA PRO A 627 29.99 16.04 -1.72
C PRO A 627 30.90 17.27 -1.88
N GLN A 628 30.45 18.45 -1.43
CA GLN A 628 31.26 19.68 -1.39
C GLN A 628 32.36 19.64 -0.29
N ASN A 629 32.23 18.75 0.71
CA ASN A 629 33.13 18.60 1.86
C ASN A 629 34.06 17.37 1.79
N THR A 630 34.00 16.58 0.70
CA THR A 630 34.69 15.28 0.56
C THR A 630 35.83 15.28 -0.47
N THR A 631 36.24 16.46 -0.95
CA THR A 631 37.37 16.67 -1.89
C THR A 631 38.75 16.47 -1.25
N ALA A 632 38.84 16.33 0.07
CA ALA A 632 40.10 16.11 0.78
C ALA A 632 40.57 14.65 0.72
N LYS A 633 41.90 14.46 0.64
CA LYS A 633 42.56 13.14 0.57
C LYS A 633 42.14 12.25 1.74
N LYS A 634 41.57 11.08 1.41
CA LYS A 634 41.18 10.05 2.38
C LYS A 634 42.42 9.42 3.01
N LYS A 635 42.49 9.37 4.34
CA LYS A 635 43.55 8.68 5.09
C LYS A 635 43.03 7.35 5.61
N LEU A 636 43.71 6.25 5.29
CA LEU A 636 43.41 4.93 5.86
C LEU A 636 43.66 4.97 7.38
N VAL A 637 42.67 4.58 8.18
CA VAL A 637 42.75 4.56 9.65
C VAL A 637 42.61 3.16 10.24
N LEU A 638 41.99 2.23 9.52
CA LEU A 638 41.85 0.83 9.92
C LEU A 638 41.71 -0.05 8.68
N ASP A 639 42.36 -1.21 8.69
CA ASP A 639 42.19 -2.24 7.66
C ASP A 639 42.20 -3.63 8.30
N ASN A 640 41.21 -4.46 7.94
CA ASN A 640 41.14 -5.86 8.36
C ASN A 640 40.44 -6.73 7.30
N ALA A 641 40.20 -8.01 7.61
CA ALA A 641 39.57 -8.95 6.69
C ALA A 641 38.13 -8.56 6.28
N TYR A 642 37.42 -7.74 7.07
CA TYR A 642 36.03 -7.38 6.85
C TYR A 642 35.84 -5.99 6.25
N GLN A 643 36.69 -5.02 6.60
CA GLN A 643 36.56 -3.66 6.09
C GLN A 643 37.86 -2.89 6.08
N SER A 644 37.89 -1.85 5.25
CA SER A 644 38.86 -0.77 5.30
C SER A 644 38.12 0.52 5.63
N ILE A 645 38.61 1.26 6.63
CA ILE A 645 38.02 2.53 7.07
C ILE A 645 39.00 3.65 6.75
N TYR A 646 38.50 4.65 6.02
CA TYR A 646 39.22 5.86 5.69
C TYR A 646 38.56 7.06 6.37
N LYS A 647 39.36 8.02 6.81
CA LYS A 647 38.89 9.28 7.38
C LYS A 647 39.17 10.44 6.42
N SER A 648 38.18 11.31 6.26
CA SER A 648 38.35 12.64 5.67
C SER A 648 37.46 13.61 6.45
N ASN A 649 38.06 14.63 7.07
CA ASN A 649 37.37 15.56 7.97
C ASN A 649 36.55 14.82 9.07
N SER A 650 35.26 15.13 9.18
CA SER A 650 34.28 14.52 10.09
C SER A 650 33.59 13.27 9.53
N CYS A 651 34.11 12.71 8.43
CA CYS A 651 33.51 11.59 7.72
C CYS A 651 34.42 10.37 7.72
N TYR A 652 33.80 9.21 7.95
CA TYR A 652 34.44 7.92 7.78
C TYR A 652 33.83 7.20 6.58
N PHE A 653 34.69 6.84 5.63
CA PHE A 653 34.36 6.08 4.44
C PHE A 653 34.72 4.63 4.71
N VAL A 654 33.72 3.75 4.64
CA VAL A 654 33.83 2.34 4.98
C VAL A 654 33.73 1.54 3.70
N ASP A 655 34.84 0.95 3.29
CA ASP A 655 34.89 -0.05 2.24
C ASP A 655 34.64 -1.43 2.86
N LEU A 656 33.42 -1.94 2.67
CA LEU A 656 32.99 -3.24 3.16
C LEU A 656 33.44 -4.34 2.19
N LYS A 657 34.25 -5.27 2.66
CA LYS A 657 34.78 -6.37 1.86
C LYS A 657 33.75 -7.52 1.80
N PRO A 658 33.31 -7.96 0.60
CA PRO A 658 32.31 -9.01 0.46
C PRO A 658 32.86 -10.38 0.89
N SER A 659 31.96 -11.37 1.04
CA SER A 659 32.36 -12.75 1.27
C SER A 659 33.30 -13.25 0.15
N THR A 660 34.40 -13.90 0.55
CA THR A 660 35.31 -14.59 -0.39
C THR A 660 34.76 -15.95 -0.84
N TRP A 661 33.79 -16.50 -0.11
CA TRP A 661 33.11 -17.73 -0.49
C TRP A 661 32.18 -17.51 -1.67
N LYS A 662 32.38 -18.29 -2.74
CA LYS A 662 31.46 -18.39 -3.88
C LYS A 662 30.92 -19.82 -3.90
N ALA A 663 29.59 -19.98 -3.83
CA ALA A 663 28.98 -21.30 -4.03
C ALA A 663 29.40 -21.84 -5.40
N ARG A 664 29.85 -23.10 -5.46
CA ARG A 664 30.25 -23.77 -6.70
C ARG A 664 29.04 -24.19 -7.51
#